data_AF-A0A416ZIH1-F1
#
_entry.id   AF-A0A416ZIH1-F1
#
_cell.length_a   1.000
_cell.length_b   1.000
_cell.length_c   1.000
_cell.angle_alpha   90.00
_cell.angle_beta   90.00
_cell.angle_gamma   90.00
#
_symmetry.space_group_name_H-M   'P 1'
#
loop_
_entity.id
_entity.type
_entity.pdbx_description
1 polymer ?
#
loop_
_entity_poly.entity_id
_entity_poly.type
_entity_poly.pdbx_seq_one_letter_code
_entity_poly.pdbx_strand_id
1 'polypeptide(L)'
;MLEKEISRRNFVRFSVVGAGATAVAMSADPYEAAAETIEAGTDYPNQIKIVHLSDVHYFSQKLYADCGDFTIAENSDRKMFRESGAIVDKALAEIVAYQPDLVILSGDLTKDGELVCHQGMHEKLAAAKKQLANAGKQAMFCVINGNHDINNDDNGRDFSSGKAEHTDLVDPLAFKGLYADCGYDDAIAKFDEGGSQGGSLSYVVRPAKGVTLIVVDSGKYSADQNGLGRDEHVTSGVVGEKLLAWVESQAKQARAAGDIVFVTQHHGVIPHFSMEPELMGEYLVDNYEDCQRRYADAGVSAVFTGHMHANDIASITTEAGNTLYDIETCATVTYPSDIRFATLSWKREEGTANVEATLAVENHPLGSVDYVDFDTKATTKIADITAYGEERLLTVDVIKTMIADALVSPAIDDMVANGGVKPALAGLLGGLNVGDGTADGLDPALFNMLLTMLPQSQDEALAVVLGDLSFLLKSYGTLGIWSDAAQQRIILEQLDGVTSSAQVLALSPDPSLAAEIEAVAASVPMAAAVYWSYYIDATSFAKFMATLYANIDAQLLQEGRGDTLNLLRSLIEVLVNEQVSDDGKTLFDLIKFAYGDHLYGDETCPSWVEAATANMRLAGSDSEGNPTADGSLISYLRGAINNEENLKALTTLLKKVKFQLGDLCVKDQGNGPITLIGIVASNVGSVLGFLGDNPADMIPNIPQLAELAHGALYSLTHDESVLTDRKLELASTLTDPDWKPAGSGSTDGGNDGSGIAGTGTGNGTSNGKGTVSKKNPGGTLPQMGDSMSFASFALMGLGALAAAFKVGRGKDADEWESFDE
;
A
#
# COMPACT_ATOMS: atom_id res chain seq x y z
N MET A 1 2.27 -36.05 -26.57
CA MET A 1 1.51 -36.07 -27.83
C MET A 1 0.20 -35.32 -27.61
N LEU A 2 -0.06 -34.29 -28.43
CA LEU A 2 -1.24 -33.41 -28.50
C LEU A 2 -1.46 -32.55 -27.23
N GLU A 3 -0.76 -31.42 -27.06
CA GLU A 3 -1.07 -30.08 -27.62
C GLU A 3 -2.53 -29.63 -27.46
N LYS A 4 -2.74 -28.67 -26.55
CA LYS A 4 -3.65 -27.55 -26.78
C LYS A 4 -3.20 -26.32 -25.97
N GLU A 5 -2.61 -25.39 -26.70
CA GLU A 5 -2.31 -24.01 -26.31
C GLU A 5 -3.57 -23.14 -26.21
N ILE A 6 -3.52 -22.18 -25.28
CA ILE A 6 -3.80 -20.73 -25.41
C ILE A 6 -5.15 -20.26 -25.97
N SER A 7 -5.77 -19.34 -25.22
CA SER A 7 -6.60 -18.26 -25.77
C SER A 7 -6.28 -16.93 -25.07
N ARG A 8 -5.31 -16.19 -25.63
CA ARG A 8 -5.27 -14.71 -25.64
C ARG A 8 -5.93 -14.26 -26.95
N ARG A 9 -6.61 -13.10 -26.90
CA ARG A 9 -7.18 -12.27 -27.98
C ARG A 9 -8.66 -12.50 -28.32
N ASN A 10 -9.47 -11.51 -27.94
CA ASN A 10 -10.08 -10.67 -28.96
C ASN A 10 -9.28 -9.36 -29.09
N PHE A 11 -8.31 -9.37 -30.01
CA PHE A 11 -7.78 -8.18 -30.68
C PHE A 11 -7.18 -8.63 -32.02
N VAL A 12 -7.39 -7.82 -33.08
CA VAL A 12 -6.57 -7.63 -34.31
C VAL A 12 -7.27 -7.83 -35.69
N ARG A 13 -7.66 -6.67 -36.26
CA ARG A 13 -7.34 -6.06 -37.60
C ARG A 13 -7.87 -6.64 -38.93
N PHE A 14 -8.27 -5.71 -39.81
CA PHE A 14 -7.50 -5.43 -41.04
C PHE A 14 -7.63 -3.95 -41.48
N SER A 15 -6.53 -3.43 -42.01
CA SER A 15 -6.22 -2.06 -42.43
C SER A 15 -6.18 -1.90 -43.96
N VAL A 16 -6.21 -0.65 -44.46
CA VAL A 16 -5.28 -0.03 -45.47
C VAL A 16 -5.96 1.08 -46.32
N VAL A 17 -5.45 2.30 -46.12
CA VAL A 17 -5.19 3.45 -47.03
C VAL A 17 -6.35 4.25 -47.67
N GLY A 18 -6.34 5.57 -47.38
CA GLY A 18 -6.61 6.61 -48.38
C GLY A 18 -7.54 7.74 -47.93
N ALA A 19 -6.96 8.90 -47.61
CA ALA A 19 -7.49 10.26 -47.77
C ALA A 19 -8.94 10.60 -47.34
N GLY A 20 -9.08 11.58 -46.44
CA GLY A 20 -10.27 12.44 -46.39
C GLY A 20 -10.79 12.68 -44.98
N ALA A 21 -10.73 13.95 -44.55
CA ALA A 21 -11.40 14.47 -43.37
C ALA A 21 -12.91 14.16 -43.37
N THR A 22 -13.47 13.73 -42.25
CA THR A 22 -14.77 14.22 -41.74
C THR A 22 -15.00 13.77 -40.30
N ALA A 23 -15.15 14.76 -39.41
CA ALA A 23 -15.57 14.59 -38.03
C ALA A 23 -17.01 14.09 -37.94
N VAL A 24 -17.30 13.24 -36.95
CA VAL A 24 -18.67 12.98 -36.48
C VAL A 24 -18.70 13.34 -35.00
N ALA A 25 -19.34 14.47 -34.73
CA ALA A 25 -19.54 15.05 -33.41
C ALA A 25 -20.51 14.19 -32.59
N MET A 26 -20.10 13.85 -31.36
CA MET A 26 -21.04 13.52 -30.28
C MET A 26 -21.25 14.80 -29.46
N SER A 27 -22.48 15.28 -29.46
CA SER A 27 -22.92 16.48 -28.75
C SER A 27 -22.95 16.23 -27.24
N ALA A 28 -21.87 16.58 -26.56
CA ALA A 28 -21.96 17.12 -25.20
C ALA A 28 -22.32 18.61 -25.36
N ASP A 29 -23.36 19.08 -24.68
CA ASP A 29 -23.62 20.51 -24.59
C ASP A 29 -22.36 21.18 -24.02
N PRO A 30 -21.69 22.06 -24.78
CA PRO A 30 -20.59 22.83 -24.23
C PRO A 30 -21.21 23.83 -23.27
N TYR A 31 -20.90 23.70 -21.99
CA TYR A 31 -20.92 24.84 -21.09
C TYR A 31 -19.89 25.82 -21.67
N GLU A 32 -20.37 26.80 -22.44
CA GLU A 32 -19.58 27.98 -22.83
C GLU A 32 -19.24 28.72 -21.53
N ALA A 33 -18.14 28.29 -20.90
CA ALA A 33 -17.42 29.13 -19.97
C ALA A 33 -17.00 30.36 -20.78
N ALA A 34 -17.59 31.50 -20.46
CA ALA A 34 -17.16 32.78 -21.00
C ALA A 34 -15.67 32.93 -20.66
N ALA A 35 -14.82 32.74 -21.66
CA ALA A 35 -13.42 33.08 -21.55
C ALA A 35 -13.35 34.59 -21.30
N GLU A 36 -13.15 35.00 -20.04
CA GLU A 36 -12.40 36.22 -19.80
C GLU A 36 -10.99 35.97 -20.30
N THR A 37 -10.82 36.13 -21.61
CA THR A 37 -9.53 36.22 -22.27
C THR A 37 -8.78 37.37 -21.63
N ILE A 38 -7.61 37.09 -21.05
CA ILE A 38 -6.53 38.08 -20.89
C ILE A 38 -6.48 38.86 -22.21
N GLU A 39 -6.54 40.19 -22.14
CA GLU A 39 -6.73 41.06 -23.30
C GLU A 39 -5.84 40.65 -24.48
N ALA A 40 -6.48 40.46 -25.64
CA ALA A 40 -5.79 40.20 -26.90
C ALA A 40 -4.73 41.30 -27.13
N GLY A 41 -3.46 40.90 -27.26
CA GLY A 41 -2.33 41.82 -27.49
C GLY A 41 -1.31 41.98 -26.35
N THR A 42 -1.42 41.23 -25.25
CA THR A 42 -0.32 41.09 -24.28
C THR A 42 0.76 40.16 -24.84
N ASP A 43 2.05 40.47 -24.65
CA ASP A 43 3.14 39.56 -25.02
C ASP A 43 3.28 38.43 -23.99
N TYR A 44 3.86 37.29 -24.40
CA TYR A 44 4.27 36.26 -23.44
C TYR A 44 5.25 36.86 -22.43
N PRO A 45 5.13 36.56 -21.13
CA PRO A 45 6.09 37.04 -20.14
C PRO A 45 7.47 36.42 -20.43
N ASN A 46 8.54 37.11 -20.05
CA ASN A 46 9.89 36.54 -20.16
C ASN A 46 10.05 35.32 -19.24
N GLN A 47 9.51 35.42 -18.03
CA GLN A 47 9.57 34.38 -17.00
C GLN A 47 8.48 34.60 -15.96
N ILE A 48 7.97 33.51 -15.38
CA ILE A 48 7.21 33.50 -14.13
C ILE A 48 7.86 32.55 -13.12
N LYS A 49 7.60 32.81 -11.84
CA LYS A 49 8.03 31.98 -10.72
C LYS A 49 6.86 31.18 -10.16
N ILE A 50 7.07 29.91 -9.89
CA ILE A 50 6.08 28.98 -9.35
C ILE A 50 6.65 28.36 -8.07
N VAL A 51 5.81 28.15 -7.07
CA VAL A 51 6.10 27.28 -5.92
C VAL A 51 5.07 26.17 -5.88
N HIS A 52 5.52 24.95 -5.62
CA HIS A 52 4.66 23.80 -5.34
C HIS A 52 5.03 23.26 -3.96
N LEU A 53 4.02 23.06 -3.13
CA LEU A 53 4.09 22.37 -1.86
C LEU A 53 2.88 21.46 -1.72
N SER A 54 3.03 20.36 -1.00
CA SER A 54 1.99 19.36 -0.80
C SER A 54 2.02 18.82 0.63
N ASP A 55 0.93 18.17 1.02
CA ASP A 55 0.82 17.35 2.23
C ASP A 55 1.34 18.09 3.46
N VAL A 56 0.79 19.28 3.68
CA VAL A 56 1.17 20.14 4.81
C VAL A 56 0.60 19.64 6.13
N HIS A 57 -0.43 18.77 6.08
CA HIS A 57 -1.10 18.11 7.20
C HIS A 57 -1.14 18.94 8.48
N TYR A 58 -1.62 20.17 8.36
CA TYR A 58 -1.56 21.10 9.47
C TYR A 58 -2.43 20.58 10.63
N PHE A 59 -1.81 20.44 11.81
CA PHE A 59 -2.50 20.05 13.03
C PHE A 59 -2.53 21.23 14.01
N SER A 60 -3.75 21.56 14.47
CA SER A 60 -3.94 22.67 15.41
C SER A 60 -3.65 22.24 16.84
N GLN A 61 -2.83 23.00 17.55
CA GLN A 61 -2.65 22.87 19.01
C GLN A 61 -3.98 22.92 19.80
N LYS A 62 -5.05 23.48 19.23
CA LYS A 62 -6.37 23.51 19.86
C LYS A 62 -6.97 22.11 20.05
N LEU A 63 -6.57 21.14 19.22
CA LEU A 63 -7.04 19.76 19.24
C LEU A 63 -6.12 18.84 20.06
N TYR A 64 -5.12 19.39 20.75
CA TYR A 64 -4.06 18.62 21.38
C TYR A 64 -4.23 18.51 22.90
N ALA A 65 -4.01 17.31 23.42
CA ALA A 65 -3.57 17.07 24.79
C ALA A 65 -2.57 15.91 24.82
N ASP A 66 -1.61 15.96 25.74
CA ASP A 66 -0.70 14.84 26.03
C ASP A 66 -1.49 13.67 26.63
N CYS A 67 -1.87 12.70 25.78
CA CYS A 67 -2.67 11.54 26.14
C CYS A 67 -2.32 10.33 25.25
N GLY A 68 -2.64 9.13 25.74
CA GLY A 68 -2.30 7.88 25.04
C GLY A 68 -2.91 7.77 23.64
N ASP A 69 -4.12 8.28 23.43
CA ASP A 69 -4.77 8.27 22.11
C ASP A 69 -4.02 9.16 21.11
N PHE A 70 -3.51 10.32 21.55
CA PHE A 70 -2.67 11.17 20.71
C PHE A 70 -1.31 10.50 20.44
N THR A 71 -0.69 9.86 21.44
CA THR A 71 0.56 9.10 21.24
C THR A 71 0.39 7.96 20.23
N ILE A 72 -0.76 7.28 20.23
CA ILE A 72 -1.05 6.25 19.22
C ILE A 72 -1.15 6.89 17.84
N ALA A 73 -1.92 7.97 17.70
CA ALA A 73 -2.05 8.68 16.43
C ALA A 73 -0.71 9.19 15.89
N GLU A 74 0.13 9.76 16.76
CA GLU A 74 1.47 10.27 16.41
C GLU A 74 2.45 9.14 16.04
N ASN A 75 2.33 7.95 16.64
CA ASN A 75 3.21 6.82 16.33
C ASN A 75 2.70 5.92 15.19
N SER A 76 1.44 6.04 14.80
CA SER A 76 0.88 5.38 13.61
C SER A 76 1.13 6.15 12.32
N ASP A 77 1.72 7.34 12.43
CA ASP A 77 2.02 8.24 11.32
C ASP A 77 3.46 8.75 11.42
N ARG A 78 4.05 9.12 10.30
CA ARG A 78 5.41 9.68 10.19
C ARG A 78 5.43 11.21 10.19
N LYS A 79 4.25 11.83 10.10
CA LYS A 79 4.06 13.28 10.04
C LYS A 79 4.40 13.92 11.39
N MET A 80 5.13 15.03 11.35
CA MET A 80 5.49 15.81 12.55
C MET A 80 4.31 16.68 13.01
N PHE A 81 3.27 16.09 13.58
CA PHE A 81 2.00 16.78 13.90
C PHE A 81 2.19 17.99 14.82
N ARG A 82 2.99 17.83 15.88
CA ARG A 82 3.20 18.90 16.86
C ARG A 82 3.98 20.07 16.23
N GLU A 83 4.93 19.77 15.35
CA GLU A 83 5.76 20.75 14.65
C GLU A 83 5.10 21.35 13.40
N SER A 84 4.06 20.70 12.86
CA SER A 84 3.41 21.02 11.57
C SER A 84 3.14 22.51 11.39
N GLY A 85 2.58 23.17 12.40
CA GLY A 85 2.29 24.60 12.35
C GLY A 85 3.51 25.50 12.13
N ALA A 86 4.64 25.17 12.75
CA ALA A 86 5.90 25.91 12.62
C ALA A 86 6.60 25.62 11.29
N ILE A 87 6.53 24.36 10.83
CA ILE A 87 7.06 23.95 9.54
C ILE A 87 6.32 24.67 8.39
N VAL A 88 4.98 24.71 8.45
CA VAL A 88 4.16 25.46 7.49
C VAL A 88 4.47 26.96 7.53
N ASP A 89 4.63 27.55 8.72
CA ASP A 89 5.00 28.97 8.83
C ASP A 89 6.37 29.25 8.18
N LYS A 90 7.32 28.31 8.30
CA LYS A 90 8.62 28.40 7.65
C LYS A 90 8.49 28.29 6.13
N ALA A 91 7.74 27.31 5.60
CA ALA A 91 7.51 27.16 4.17
C ALA A 91 6.87 28.42 3.56
N LEU A 92 5.86 28.99 4.23
CA LEU A 92 5.23 30.24 3.80
C LEU A 92 6.17 31.44 3.87
N ALA A 93 7.09 31.49 4.85
CA ALA A 93 8.10 32.53 4.89
C ALA A 93 9.10 32.43 3.72
N GLU A 94 9.50 31.22 3.32
CA GLU A 94 10.32 30.98 2.14
C GLU A 94 9.59 31.41 0.85
N ILE A 95 8.28 31.11 0.75
CA ILE A 95 7.42 31.57 -0.36
C ILE A 95 7.37 33.10 -0.43
N VAL A 96 7.16 33.77 0.71
CA VAL A 96 7.14 35.24 0.79
C VAL A 96 8.49 35.83 0.35
N ALA A 97 9.61 35.20 0.74
CA ALA A 97 10.95 35.63 0.35
C ALA A 97 11.21 35.41 -1.15
N TYR A 98 10.73 34.30 -1.72
CA TYR A 98 10.91 33.95 -3.13
C TYR A 98 10.10 34.85 -4.09
N GLN A 99 8.95 35.36 -3.61
CA GLN A 99 7.99 36.19 -4.35
C GLN A 99 7.53 35.55 -5.67
N PRO A 100 6.82 34.40 -5.61
CA PRO A 100 6.33 33.72 -6.81
C PRO A 100 5.13 34.42 -7.44
N ASP A 101 4.88 34.14 -8.71
CA ASP A 101 3.66 34.51 -9.44
C ASP A 101 2.51 33.53 -9.15
N LEU A 102 2.85 32.24 -8.98
CA LEU A 102 1.91 31.15 -8.72
C LEU A 102 2.38 30.29 -7.54
N VAL A 103 1.46 29.93 -6.65
CA VAL A 103 1.67 28.97 -5.56
C VAL A 103 0.64 27.86 -5.71
N ILE A 104 1.08 26.60 -5.78
CA ILE A 104 0.25 25.41 -5.94
C ILE A 104 0.32 24.59 -4.65
N LEU A 105 -0.84 24.33 -4.04
CA LEU A 105 -1.00 23.41 -2.91
C LEU A 105 -1.84 22.20 -3.35
N SER A 106 -1.19 21.05 -3.54
CA SER A 106 -1.78 19.83 -4.13
C SER A 106 -2.40 18.87 -3.11
N GLY A 107 -3.17 19.39 -2.15
CA GLY A 107 -3.93 18.56 -1.21
C GLY A 107 -3.25 18.26 0.12
N ASP A 108 -3.99 17.54 0.95
CA ASP A 108 -3.70 17.21 2.34
C ASP A 108 -3.25 18.41 3.17
N LEU A 109 -4.18 19.36 3.23
CA LEU A 109 -3.99 20.62 3.92
C LEU A 109 -4.03 20.46 5.44
N THR A 110 -4.71 19.44 5.92
CA THR A 110 -4.98 19.18 7.35
C THR A 110 -4.57 17.77 7.74
N LYS A 111 -4.48 17.50 9.05
CA LYS A 111 -4.22 16.13 9.53
C LYS A 111 -5.30 15.19 9.02
N ASP A 112 -6.57 15.46 9.33
CA ASP A 112 -7.71 14.60 9.00
C ASP A 112 -9.02 15.38 8.80
N GLY A 113 -8.97 16.49 8.06
CA GLY A 113 -10.18 17.21 7.62
C GLY A 113 -10.86 18.03 8.72
N GLU A 114 -10.17 18.27 9.83
CA GLU A 114 -10.74 18.99 10.96
C GLU A 114 -10.97 20.45 10.57
N LEU A 115 -12.19 20.96 10.80
CA LEU A 115 -12.56 22.34 10.47
C LEU A 115 -11.62 23.37 11.09
N VAL A 116 -11.18 23.12 12.33
CA VAL A 116 -10.24 23.99 13.06
C VAL A 116 -8.87 24.02 12.38
N CYS A 117 -8.41 22.90 11.83
CA CYS A 117 -7.16 22.82 11.08
C CYS A 117 -7.30 23.56 9.75
N HIS A 118 -8.39 23.34 9.01
CA HIS A 118 -8.66 24.05 7.75
C HIS A 118 -8.68 25.58 7.93
N GLN A 119 -9.37 26.07 8.97
CA GLN A 119 -9.40 27.50 9.30
C GLN A 119 -8.00 28.03 9.62
N GLY A 120 -7.21 27.30 10.41
CA GLY A 120 -5.83 27.70 10.71
C GLY A 120 -4.92 27.72 9.49
N MET A 121 -5.09 26.77 8.56
CA MET A 121 -4.34 26.78 7.29
C MET A 121 -4.74 27.97 6.42
N HIS A 122 -6.03 28.24 6.28
CA HIS A 122 -6.51 29.41 5.53
C HIS A 122 -5.96 30.73 6.11
N GLU A 123 -5.97 30.88 7.43
CA GLU A 123 -5.40 32.06 8.11
C GLU A 123 -3.91 32.25 7.79
N LYS A 124 -3.14 31.16 7.76
CA LYS A 124 -1.71 31.17 7.40
C LYS A 124 -1.49 31.58 5.94
N LEU A 125 -2.28 31.03 5.00
CA LEU A 125 -2.24 31.42 3.58
C LEU A 125 -2.60 32.89 3.38
N ALA A 126 -3.68 33.35 4.02
CA ALA A 126 -4.11 34.75 3.95
C ALA A 126 -3.04 35.70 4.49
N ALA A 127 -2.33 35.31 5.56
CA ALA A 127 -1.20 36.08 6.10
C ALA A 127 -0.04 36.16 5.09
N ALA A 128 0.34 35.05 4.45
CA ALA A 128 1.39 35.02 3.43
C ALA A 128 1.02 35.90 2.21
N LYS A 129 -0.21 35.76 1.69
CA LYS A 129 -0.74 36.62 0.61
C LYS A 129 -0.67 38.10 0.97
N LYS A 130 -1.03 38.46 2.20
CA LYS A 130 -0.93 39.85 2.69
C LYS A 130 0.52 40.34 2.75
N GLN A 131 1.46 39.48 3.17
CA GLN A 131 2.89 39.84 3.19
C GLN A 131 3.44 40.08 1.78
N LEU A 132 3.09 39.21 0.82
CA LEU A 132 3.43 39.38 -0.59
C LEU A 132 2.85 40.69 -1.16
N ALA A 133 1.57 40.96 -0.91
CA ALA A 133 0.92 42.19 -1.35
C ALA A 133 1.60 43.45 -0.77
N ASN A 134 2.00 43.41 0.51
CA ASN A 134 2.78 44.50 1.14
C ASN A 134 4.17 44.67 0.52
N ALA A 135 4.76 43.60 -0.03
CA ALA A 135 5.99 43.63 -0.80
C ALA A 135 5.77 44.03 -2.27
N GLY A 136 4.54 44.32 -2.69
CA GLY A 136 4.18 44.70 -4.05
C GLY A 136 4.04 43.52 -5.02
N LYS A 137 3.98 42.28 -4.51
CA LYS A 137 3.80 41.07 -5.30
C LYS A 137 2.38 40.53 -5.14
N GLN A 138 1.64 40.44 -6.24
CA GLN A 138 0.33 39.77 -6.28
C GLN A 138 0.54 38.35 -6.81
N ALA A 139 0.66 37.39 -5.90
CA ALA A 139 0.78 35.98 -6.24
C ALA A 139 -0.60 35.31 -6.25
N MET A 140 -0.84 34.43 -7.24
CA MET A 140 -2.02 33.57 -7.28
C MET A 140 -1.76 32.32 -6.45
N PHE A 141 -2.64 32.02 -5.50
CA PHE A 141 -2.59 30.78 -4.71
C PHE A 141 -3.69 29.86 -5.23
N CYS A 142 -3.33 28.63 -5.61
CA CYS A 142 -4.26 27.60 -6.06
C CYS A 142 -4.19 26.42 -5.09
N VAL A 143 -5.32 26.10 -4.48
CA VAL A 143 -5.47 25.02 -3.50
C VAL A 143 -6.44 23.98 -4.04
N ILE A 144 -6.12 22.70 -3.80
CA ILE A 144 -7.03 21.57 -3.97
C ILE A 144 -7.00 20.69 -2.71
N ASN A 145 -7.96 19.77 -2.58
CA ASN A 145 -8.03 18.80 -1.49
C ASN A 145 -7.13 17.59 -1.75
N GLY A 146 -6.69 16.92 -0.68
CA GLY A 146 -6.21 15.55 -0.71
C GLY A 146 -7.23 14.56 -0.17
N ASN A 147 -6.81 13.33 0.14
CA ASN A 147 -7.70 12.33 0.71
C ASN A 147 -8.04 12.60 2.19
N HIS A 148 -7.21 13.35 2.92
CA HIS A 148 -7.45 13.62 4.33
C HIS A 148 -8.43 14.77 4.60
N ASP A 149 -8.68 15.64 3.61
CA ASP A 149 -9.30 16.95 3.85
C ASP A 149 -10.84 16.95 3.93
N ILE A 150 -11.53 16.00 3.28
CA ILE A 150 -12.98 16.10 3.07
C ILE A 150 -13.71 14.89 3.67
N ASN A 151 -14.76 15.17 4.47
CA ASN A 151 -15.65 14.16 5.06
C ASN A 151 -14.91 13.02 5.81
N ASN A 152 -13.77 13.30 6.44
CA ASN A 152 -12.92 12.32 7.13
C ASN A 152 -13.39 12.07 8.58
N ASP A 153 -14.53 11.40 8.76
CA ASP A 153 -15.10 11.14 10.10
C ASP A 153 -14.47 9.93 10.79
N ASP A 154 -13.89 9.02 10.03
CA ASP A 154 -13.20 7.86 10.59
C ASP A 154 -11.85 8.22 11.26
N ASN A 155 -11.15 9.28 10.81
CA ASN A 155 -9.85 9.68 11.38
C ASN A 155 -9.80 11.09 12.00
N GLY A 156 -10.72 12.00 11.66
CA GLY A 156 -10.76 13.35 12.23
C GLY A 156 -11.06 13.35 13.73
N ARG A 157 -10.06 13.65 14.57
CA ARG A 157 -10.16 13.54 16.04
C ARG A 157 -9.71 14.81 16.77
N ASP A 158 -10.46 15.19 17.80
CA ASP A 158 -10.06 16.14 18.84
C ASP A 158 -9.53 15.37 20.05
N PHE A 159 -8.29 15.64 20.45
CA PHE A 159 -7.62 15.03 21.60
C PHE A 159 -7.63 15.91 22.85
N SER A 160 -8.17 17.14 22.76
CA SER A 160 -8.06 18.16 23.81
C SER A 160 -8.72 17.77 25.14
N SER A 161 -9.65 16.80 25.13
CA SER A 161 -10.27 16.23 26.34
C SER A 161 -9.44 15.13 27.01
N GLY A 162 -8.30 14.76 26.42
CA GLY A 162 -7.44 13.65 26.86
C GLY A 162 -7.86 12.28 26.29
N LYS A 163 -8.72 12.27 25.27
CA LYS A 163 -9.18 11.10 24.49
C LYS A 163 -9.42 11.52 23.05
N ALA A 164 -9.37 10.58 22.11
CA ALA A 164 -9.78 10.81 20.72
C ALA A 164 -11.31 10.92 20.61
N GLU A 165 -11.83 12.13 20.43
CA GLU A 165 -13.26 12.40 20.23
C GLU A 165 -13.53 12.88 18.79
N HIS A 166 -14.74 12.66 18.25
CA HIS A 166 -15.12 13.21 16.95
C HIS A 166 -15.08 14.75 16.97
N THR A 167 -14.72 15.34 15.83
CA THR A 167 -14.58 16.78 15.65
C THR A 167 -15.43 17.27 14.47
N ASP A 168 -15.61 18.59 14.36
CA ASP A 168 -16.26 19.20 13.19
C ASP A 168 -15.38 19.05 11.95
N LEU A 169 -15.97 18.65 10.82
CA LEU A 169 -15.29 18.39 9.55
C LEU A 169 -15.70 19.36 8.45
N VAL A 170 -14.98 19.30 7.33
CA VAL A 170 -15.27 20.09 6.12
C VAL A 170 -15.89 19.22 5.04
N ASP A 171 -17.03 19.65 4.52
CA ASP A 171 -17.64 19.11 3.29
C ASP A 171 -17.17 19.91 2.05
N PRO A 172 -17.42 19.43 0.81
CA PRO A 172 -16.95 20.12 -0.39
C PRO A 172 -17.45 21.56 -0.55
N LEU A 173 -18.67 21.88 -0.10
CA LEU A 173 -19.21 23.23 -0.23
C LEU A 173 -18.55 24.18 0.78
N ALA A 174 -18.32 23.69 2.01
CA ALA A 174 -17.57 24.41 3.03
C ALA A 174 -16.11 24.64 2.59
N PHE A 175 -15.47 23.67 1.93
CA PHE A 175 -14.12 23.82 1.40
C PHE A 175 -14.04 24.94 0.34
N LYS A 176 -14.94 24.93 -0.65
CA LYS A 176 -15.03 26.00 -1.67
C LYS A 176 -15.22 27.38 -1.04
N GLY A 177 -16.08 27.46 -0.02
CA GLY A 177 -16.35 28.71 0.68
C GLY A 177 -15.16 29.21 1.50
N LEU A 178 -14.45 28.31 2.18
CA LEU A 178 -13.30 28.65 3.01
C LEU A 178 -12.10 29.08 2.17
N TYR A 179 -11.80 28.35 1.09
CA TYR A 179 -10.66 28.61 0.21
C TYR A 179 -11.06 29.40 -1.05
N ALA A 180 -12.17 30.14 -1.02
CA ALA A 180 -12.67 30.90 -2.18
C ALA A 180 -11.59 31.79 -2.81
N ASP A 181 -10.81 32.47 -1.98
CA ASP A 181 -9.73 33.38 -2.42
C ASP A 181 -8.44 32.64 -2.81
N CYS A 182 -8.41 31.31 -2.81
CA CYS A 182 -7.27 30.47 -3.14
C CYS A 182 -7.52 29.69 -4.45
N GLY A 183 -7.84 30.45 -5.51
CA GLY A 183 -7.97 29.97 -6.89
C GLY A 183 -9.42 29.87 -7.37
N TYR A 184 -10.38 29.59 -6.48
CA TYR A 184 -11.79 29.41 -6.83
C TYR A 184 -12.49 30.69 -7.31
N ASP A 185 -12.18 31.85 -6.72
CA ASP A 185 -12.70 33.15 -7.14
C ASP A 185 -12.07 33.62 -8.47
N ASP A 186 -10.84 33.19 -8.75
CA ASP A 186 -10.09 33.51 -9.99
C ASP A 186 -10.35 32.49 -11.12
N ALA A 187 -11.17 31.46 -10.86
CA ALA A 187 -11.38 30.35 -11.78
C ALA A 187 -12.16 30.78 -13.04
N ILE A 188 -11.63 30.45 -14.22
CA ILE A 188 -12.28 30.70 -15.52
C ILE A 188 -13.25 29.57 -15.90
N ALA A 189 -13.13 28.41 -15.27
CA ALA A 189 -14.05 27.29 -15.42
C ALA A 189 -14.04 26.44 -14.14
N LYS A 190 -15.19 25.87 -13.80
CA LYS A 190 -15.36 24.94 -12.67
C LYS A 190 -16.11 23.71 -13.18
N PHE A 191 -15.72 22.51 -12.75
CA PHE A 191 -16.34 21.26 -13.23
C PHE A 191 -17.78 21.12 -12.75
N ASP A 192 -18.01 21.27 -11.44
CA ASP A 192 -19.34 21.19 -10.82
C ASP A 192 -19.43 22.18 -9.64
N GLU A 193 -19.63 23.46 -9.96
CA GLU A 193 -19.56 24.57 -8.99
C GLU A 193 -20.52 24.37 -7.81
N GLY A 194 -21.75 23.90 -8.06
CA GLY A 194 -22.75 23.61 -7.03
C GLY A 194 -22.72 22.17 -6.49
N GLY A 195 -21.82 21.34 -7.01
CA GLY A 195 -21.69 19.94 -6.62
C GLY A 195 -21.08 19.75 -5.24
N SER A 196 -21.43 18.60 -4.64
CA SER A 196 -20.90 18.13 -3.37
C SER A 196 -20.39 16.69 -3.44
N GLN A 197 -20.17 16.18 -4.65
CA GLN A 197 -19.61 14.84 -4.89
C GLN A 197 -18.14 14.95 -5.30
N GLY A 198 -17.46 13.82 -5.38
CA GLY A 198 -16.11 13.72 -5.93
C GLY A 198 -15.92 14.45 -7.24
N GLY A 199 -14.79 15.12 -7.38
CA GLY A 199 -14.43 15.91 -8.55
C GLY A 199 -15.02 17.32 -8.56
N SER A 200 -16.01 17.62 -7.72
CA SER A 200 -16.72 18.90 -7.73
C SER A 200 -15.88 20.10 -7.27
N LEU A 201 -14.73 19.83 -6.64
CA LEU A 201 -13.76 20.85 -6.25
C LEU A 201 -12.83 21.26 -7.42
N SER A 202 -12.94 20.65 -8.61
CA SER A 202 -12.06 20.93 -9.75
C SER A 202 -12.37 22.27 -10.45
N TYR A 203 -11.32 23.01 -10.83
CA TYR A 203 -11.40 24.31 -11.50
C TYR A 203 -10.20 24.60 -12.41
N VAL A 204 -10.26 25.68 -13.20
CA VAL A 204 -9.19 26.10 -14.12
C VAL A 204 -8.85 27.56 -13.88
N VAL A 205 -7.55 27.88 -13.86
CA VAL A 205 -7.04 29.26 -13.79
C VAL A 205 -6.00 29.54 -14.88
N ARG A 206 -5.79 30.83 -15.16
CA ARG A 206 -4.75 31.33 -16.08
C ARG A 206 -3.87 32.36 -15.37
N PRO A 207 -2.79 31.92 -14.70
CA PRO A 207 -1.97 32.80 -13.85
C PRO A 207 -1.18 33.84 -14.66
N ALA A 208 -0.87 33.54 -15.93
CA ALA A 208 -0.23 34.46 -16.86
C ALA A 208 -0.62 34.11 -18.30
N LYS A 209 -0.41 35.04 -19.25
CA LYS A 209 -0.56 34.71 -20.68
C LYS A 209 0.36 33.54 -21.04
N GLY A 210 -0.17 32.56 -21.76
CA GLY A 210 0.58 31.40 -22.18
C GLY A 210 0.62 30.28 -21.13
N VAL A 211 -0.15 30.37 -20.04
CA VAL A 211 -0.22 29.34 -18.99
C VAL A 211 -1.68 29.05 -18.64
N THR A 212 -2.04 27.77 -18.64
CA THR A 212 -3.26 27.26 -18.01
C THR A 212 -2.89 26.23 -16.96
N LEU A 213 -3.45 26.36 -15.75
CA LEU A 213 -3.40 25.34 -14.70
C LEU A 213 -4.81 24.77 -14.52
N ILE A 214 -4.94 23.46 -14.69
CA ILE A 214 -6.16 22.70 -14.40
C ILE A 214 -5.98 22.08 -13.00
N VAL A 215 -6.84 22.47 -12.07
CA VAL A 215 -6.82 22.00 -10.69
C VAL A 215 -7.88 20.90 -10.54
N VAL A 216 -7.45 19.69 -10.23
CA VAL A 216 -8.28 18.48 -10.30
C VAL A 216 -8.42 17.85 -8.92
N ASP A 217 -9.66 17.71 -8.49
CA ASP A 217 -10.03 16.95 -7.30
C ASP A 217 -10.07 15.46 -7.64
N SER A 218 -9.06 14.74 -7.16
CA SER A 218 -8.91 13.29 -7.32
C SER A 218 -9.41 12.50 -6.11
N GLY A 219 -9.92 13.15 -5.05
CA GLY A 219 -10.22 12.51 -3.78
C GLY A 219 -11.50 11.67 -3.80
N LYS A 220 -11.49 10.53 -3.11
CA LYS A 220 -12.68 9.71 -2.88
C LYS A 220 -13.27 9.93 -1.50
N TYR A 221 -14.19 10.89 -1.40
CA TYR A 221 -14.85 11.25 -0.14
C TYR A 221 -16.39 11.21 -0.21
N SER A 222 -16.95 10.69 -1.32
CA SER A 222 -18.39 10.63 -1.57
C SER A 222 -18.87 9.21 -1.88
N ALA A 223 -20.10 8.90 -1.46
CA ALA A 223 -20.66 7.54 -1.49
C ALA A 223 -20.71 6.88 -2.88
N ASP A 224 -20.63 7.66 -3.96
CA ASP A 224 -20.69 7.18 -5.35
C ASP A 224 -19.35 6.65 -5.89
N GLN A 225 -18.24 6.91 -5.19
CA GLN A 225 -16.89 6.54 -5.62
C GLN A 225 -16.07 5.78 -4.57
N ASN A 226 -16.38 5.93 -3.27
CA ASN A 226 -15.60 5.34 -2.18
C ASN A 226 -15.94 3.87 -1.85
N GLY A 227 -17.07 3.34 -2.36
CA GLY A 227 -17.51 1.97 -2.09
C GLY A 227 -18.09 1.70 -0.69
N LEU A 228 -18.19 2.73 0.17
CA LEU A 228 -18.65 2.60 1.56
C LEU A 228 -20.16 2.81 1.75
N GLY A 229 -20.85 3.35 0.74
CA GLY A 229 -22.29 3.62 0.79
C GLY A 229 -22.70 4.78 1.72
N ARG A 230 -21.72 5.57 2.17
CA ARG A 230 -21.85 6.83 2.91
C ARG A 230 -20.74 7.79 2.45
N ASP A 231 -20.90 9.07 2.72
CA ASP A 231 -19.82 10.04 2.52
C ASP A 231 -18.78 9.81 3.62
N GLU A 232 -17.54 9.54 3.19
CA GLU A 232 -16.38 9.20 4.01
C GLU A 232 -15.16 9.15 3.08
N HIS A 233 -14.01 9.58 3.58
CA HIS A 233 -12.76 9.51 2.83
C HIS A 233 -12.27 8.06 2.66
N VAL A 234 -11.49 7.81 1.60
CA VAL A 234 -10.61 6.65 1.48
C VAL A 234 -9.29 7.10 0.88
N THR A 235 -8.22 6.36 1.13
CA THR A 235 -6.84 6.70 0.72
C THR A 235 -6.64 6.76 -0.79
N SER A 236 -7.36 5.93 -1.55
CA SER A 236 -7.23 5.89 -3.00
C SER A 236 -8.00 7.02 -3.71
N GLY A 237 -7.51 7.39 -4.88
CA GLY A 237 -8.07 8.48 -5.69
C GLY A 237 -8.72 8.00 -6.98
N VAL A 238 -9.51 8.85 -7.62
CA VAL A 238 -10.04 8.59 -8.96
C VAL A 238 -10.33 9.89 -9.70
N VAL A 239 -10.01 9.91 -11.00
CA VAL A 239 -10.51 10.95 -11.91
C VAL A 239 -11.62 10.34 -12.75
N GLY A 240 -12.85 10.39 -12.23
CA GLY A 240 -13.99 9.74 -12.88
C GLY A 240 -14.19 10.21 -14.33
N GLU A 241 -14.76 9.35 -15.18
CA GLU A 241 -14.81 9.58 -16.64
C GLU A 241 -15.32 10.97 -17.07
N LYS A 242 -16.33 11.51 -16.38
CA LYS A 242 -16.85 12.85 -16.69
C LYS A 242 -15.82 13.96 -16.39
N LEU A 243 -15.12 13.85 -15.27
CA LEU A 243 -14.07 14.78 -14.89
C LEU A 243 -12.89 14.64 -15.83
N LEU A 244 -12.48 13.42 -16.14
CA LEU A 244 -11.38 13.14 -17.08
C LEU A 244 -11.66 13.71 -18.48
N ALA A 245 -12.88 13.54 -18.99
CA ALA A 245 -13.30 14.15 -20.25
C ALA A 245 -13.33 15.69 -20.20
N TRP A 246 -13.70 16.27 -19.05
CA TRP A 246 -13.64 17.71 -18.85
C TRP A 246 -12.20 18.23 -18.84
N VAL A 247 -11.29 17.58 -18.11
CA VAL A 247 -9.85 17.91 -18.10
C VAL A 247 -9.27 17.85 -19.51
N GLU A 248 -9.56 16.78 -20.26
CA GLU A 248 -9.13 16.63 -21.66
C GLU A 248 -9.61 17.80 -22.54
N SER A 249 -10.87 18.21 -22.36
CA SER A 249 -11.45 19.33 -23.09
C SER A 249 -10.78 20.67 -22.73
N GLN A 250 -10.55 20.93 -21.44
CA GLN A 250 -9.88 22.16 -20.98
C GLN A 250 -8.43 22.23 -21.49
N ALA A 251 -7.69 21.14 -21.41
CA ALA A 251 -6.32 21.06 -21.89
C ALA A 251 -6.23 21.33 -23.40
N LYS A 252 -7.10 20.70 -24.22
CA LYS A 252 -7.14 20.95 -25.67
C LYS A 252 -7.48 22.39 -26.02
N GLN A 253 -8.42 23.00 -25.31
CA GLN A 253 -8.78 24.41 -25.48
C GLN A 253 -7.62 25.34 -25.13
N ALA A 254 -6.91 25.07 -24.03
CA ALA A 254 -5.75 25.84 -23.62
C ALA A 254 -4.58 25.72 -24.60
N ARG A 255 -4.29 24.51 -25.10
CA ARG A 255 -3.29 24.30 -26.16
C ARG A 255 -3.64 25.06 -27.43
N ALA A 256 -4.91 25.06 -27.84
CA ALA A 256 -5.38 25.83 -28.98
C ALA A 256 -5.25 27.35 -28.77
N ALA A 257 -5.30 27.82 -27.52
CA ALA A 257 -5.05 29.20 -27.13
C ALA A 257 -3.55 29.56 -27.03
N GLY A 258 -2.64 28.62 -27.28
CA GLY A 258 -1.20 28.85 -27.21
C GLY A 258 -0.61 28.73 -25.80
N ASP A 259 -1.33 28.14 -24.85
CA ASP A 259 -0.85 27.97 -23.48
C ASP A 259 0.00 26.69 -23.33
N ILE A 260 0.99 26.73 -22.44
CA ILE A 260 1.46 25.52 -21.77
C ILE A 260 0.41 25.11 -20.75
N VAL A 261 0.13 23.81 -20.66
CA VAL A 261 -0.92 23.27 -19.79
C VAL A 261 -0.29 22.44 -18.69
N PHE A 262 -0.59 22.82 -17.45
CA PHE A 262 -0.28 22.04 -16.26
C PHE A 262 -1.56 21.50 -15.63
N VAL A 263 -1.44 20.37 -14.97
CA VAL A 263 -2.46 19.86 -14.05
C VAL A 263 -1.86 19.90 -12.64
N THR A 264 -2.69 20.12 -11.62
CA THR A 264 -2.36 19.75 -10.26
C THR A 264 -3.49 18.92 -9.68
N GLN A 265 -3.14 17.84 -9.00
CA GLN A 265 -4.04 16.95 -8.27
C GLN A 265 -3.25 16.33 -7.13
N HIS A 266 -3.94 15.68 -6.21
CA HIS A 266 -3.27 15.13 -5.04
C HIS A 266 -2.53 13.81 -5.34
N HIS A 267 -3.23 12.86 -5.96
CA HIS A 267 -2.70 11.52 -6.22
C HIS A 267 -1.88 11.48 -7.50
N GLY A 268 -0.91 10.56 -7.57
CA GLY A 268 -0.10 10.32 -8.78
C GLY A 268 -0.93 9.81 -9.97
N VAL A 269 -0.43 10.06 -11.18
CA VAL A 269 -0.95 9.54 -12.45
C VAL A 269 0.05 8.66 -13.19
N ILE A 270 1.33 8.70 -12.81
CA ILE A 270 2.38 7.84 -13.35
C ILE A 270 3.03 7.12 -12.17
N PRO A 271 3.26 5.79 -12.25
CA PRO A 271 4.07 5.10 -11.27
C PRO A 271 5.48 5.68 -11.19
N HIS A 272 5.86 6.09 -9.99
CA HIS A 272 7.13 6.64 -9.58
C HIS A 272 8.20 5.56 -9.41
N PHE A 273 7.81 4.33 -9.07
CA PHE A 273 8.69 3.16 -9.16
C PHE A 273 7.96 1.91 -9.70
N SER A 274 8.73 0.94 -10.20
CA SER A 274 8.19 -0.19 -10.98
C SER A 274 7.16 -1.06 -10.25
N MET A 275 7.29 -1.18 -8.93
CA MET A 275 6.36 -1.94 -8.09
C MET A 275 5.30 -1.10 -7.39
N GLU A 276 5.24 0.21 -7.61
CA GLU A 276 4.26 1.09 -6.96
C GLU A 276 2.82 0.62 -7.16
N PRO A 277 2.38 0.22 -8.38
CA PRO A 277 0.99 -0.23 -8.56
C PRO A 277 0.63 -1.48 -7.74
N GLU A 278 1.61 -2.33 -7.41
CA GLU A 278 1.42 -3.54 -6.61
C GLU A 278 1.53 -3.26 -5.11
N LEU A 279 2.48 -2.42 -4.70
CA LEU A 279 2.82 -2.19 -3.30
C LEU A 279 2.07 -1.01 -2.68
N MET A 280 1.81 0.01 -3.49
CA MET A 280 1.40 1.37 -3.10
C MET A 280 0.39 1.96 -4.10
N GLY A 281 -0.43 1.11 -4.74
CA GLY A 281 -1.34 1.55 -5.81
C GLY A 281 -2.43 2.53 -5.36
N GLU A 282 -2.67 2.67 -4.05
CA GLU A 282 -3.58 3.68 -3.49
C GLU A 282 -3.03 5.11 -3.55
N TYR A 283 -1.72 5.28 -3.79
CA TYR A 283 -1.09 6.58 -3.97
C TYR A 283 -1.26 7.14 -5.39
N LEU A 284 -1.64 6.27 -6.32
CA LEU A 284 -2.08 6.60 -7.67
C LEU A 284 -3.60 6.75 -7.72
N VAL A 285 -4.11 7.49 -8.70
CA VAL A 285 -5.54 7.40 -9.04
C VAL A 285 -5.85 6.00 -9.61
N ASP A 286 -6.97 5.39 -9.24
CA ASP A 286 -7.36 4.03 -9.65
C ASP A 286 -7.26 3.80 -11.18
N ASN A 287 -7.51 4.86 -11.94
CA ASN A 287 -7.50 4.86 -13.39
C ASN A 287 -6.28 5.58 -13.98
N TYR A 288 -5.11 5.51 -13.31
CA TYR A 288 -3.89 6.23 -13.69
C TYR A 288 -3.49 5.99 -15.15
N GLU A 289 -3.63 4.76 -15.68
CA GLU A 289 -3.32 4.46 -17.08
C GLU A 289 -4.14 5.29 -18.09
N ASP A 290 -5.42 5.54 -17.78
CA ASP A 290 -6.29 6.37 -18.61
C ASP A 290 -5.98 7.86 -18.41
N CYS A 291 -5.70 8.28 -17.17
CA CYS A 291 -5.31 9.64 -16.83
C CYS A 291 -4.02 10.03 -17.55
N GLN A 292 -2.93 9.29 -17.37
CA GLN A 292 -1.63 9.60 -17.98
C GLN A 292 -1.72 9.71 -19.49
N ARG A 293 -2.43 8.77 -20.15
CA ARG A 293 -2.59 8.75 -21.60
C ARG A 293 -3.42 9.94 -22.08
N ARG A 294 -4.58 10.20 -21.47
CA ARG A 294 -5.49 11.27 -21.92
C ARG A 294 -4.95 12.65 -21.58
N TYR A 295 -4.26 12.83 -20.47
CA TYR A 295 -3.59 14.08 -20.14
C TYR A 295 -2.49 14.39 -21.14
N ALA A 296 -1.58 13.44 -21.39
CA ALA A 296 -0.52 13.58 -22.39
C ALA A 296 -1.10 13.91 -23.78
N ASP A 297 -2.08 13.14 -24.25
CA ASP A 297 -2.67 13.29 -25.57
C ASP A 297 -3.57 14.54 -25.71
N ALA A 298 -4.02 15.12 -24.59
CA ALA A 298 -4.67 16.43 -24.57
C ALA A 298 -3.67 17.60 -24.60
N GLY A 299 -2.38 17.32 -24.44
CA GLY A 299 -1.28 18.29 -24.47
C GLY A 299 -0.91 18.86 -23.10
N VAL A 300 -1.29 18.19 -22.01
CA VAL A 300 -0.75 18.49 -20.67
C VAL A 300 0.75 18.18 -20.68
N SER A 301 1.56 19.11 -20.18
CA SER A 301 3.02 18.97 -20.17
C SER A 301 3.55 18.40 -18.85
N ALA A 302 2.95 18.78 -17.72
CA ALA A 302 3.30 18.26 -16.41
C ALA A 302 2.10 18.25 -15.46
N VAL A 303 2.14 17.33 -14.51
CA VAL A 303 1.21 17.23 -13.37
C VAL A 303 2.00 17.50 -12.10
N PHE A 304 1.45 18.31 -11.19
CA PHE A 304 2.01 18.57 -9.87
C PHE A 304 1.21 17.80 -8.81
N THR A 305 1.85 16.83 -8.15
CA THR A 305 1.24 15.83 -7.25
C THR A 305 1.89 15.78 -5.87
N GLY A 306 1.32 15.00 -4.95
CA GLY A 306 1.83 14.73 -3.61
C GLY A 306 1.41 13.33 -3.16
N HIS A 307 0.83 13.19 -1.97
CA HIS A 307 0.25 11.94 -1.44
C HIS A 307 1.26 10.85 -1.04
N MET A 308 2.18 10.43 -1.91
CA MET A 308 3.25 9.48 -1.53
C MET A 308 4.26 10.13 -0.55
N HIS A 309 4.30 11.46 -0.57
CA HIS A 309 5.24 12.31 0.16
C HIS A 309 6.71 12.11 -0.24
N ALA A 310 7.00 11.56 -1.42
CA ALA A 310 8.36 11.52 -1.94
C ALA A 310 8.66 12.76 -2.78
N ASN A 311 9.95 13.06 -2.93
CA ASN A 311 10.40 13.98 -3.97
C ASN A 311 10.80 13.16 -5.18
N ASP A 312 9.84 12.91 -6.05
CA ASP A 312 10.09 12.09 -7.22
C ASP A 312 9.53 12.69 -8.51
N ILE A 313 10.10 12.33 -9.66
CA ILE A 313 9.62 12.75 -10.97
C ILE A 313 9.47 11.53 -11.87
N ALA A 314 8.23 11.26 -12.27
CA ALA A 314 7.95 10.20 -13.22
C ALA A 314 7.65 10.73 -14.63
N SER A 315 7.89 9.94 -15.67
CA SER A 315 7.49 10.32 -17.03
C SER A 315 7.01 9.16 -17.88
N ILE A 316 6.06 9.44 -18.78
CA ILE A 316 5.61 8.50 -19.81
C ILE A 316 5.52 9.20 -21.15
N THR A 317 5.78 8.45 -22.22
CA THR A 317 5.49 8.87 -23.59
C THR A 317 4.43 7.96 -24.19
N THR A 318 3.31 8.52 -24.60
CA THR A 318 2.20 7.76 -25.17
C THR A 318 2.54 7.20 -26.55
N GLU A 319 1.72 6.27 -27.05
CA GLU A 319 1.83 5.79 -28.44
C GLU A 319 1.69 6.93 -29.48
N ALA A 320 1.03 8.03 -29.13
CA ALA A 320 0.91 9.21 -29.98
C ALA A 320 2.17 10.10 -29.98
N GLY A 321 3.17 9.77 -29.15
CA GLY A 321 4.43 10.50 -29.03
C GLY A 321 4.36 11.73 -28.11
N ASN A 322 3.32 11.84 -27.28
CA ASN A 322 3.19 12.92 -26.30
C ASN A 322 3.79 12.49 -24.96
N THR A 323 4.65 13.32 -24.38
CA THR A 323 5.26 13.07 -23.08
C THR A 323 4.50 13.81 -21.98
N LEU A 324 4.24 13.13 -20.88
CA LEU A 324 3.72 13.70 -19.63
C LEU A 324 4.73 13.45 -18.52
N TYR A 325 4.95 14.47 -17.70
CA TYR A 325 5.72 14.37 -16.47
C TYR A 325 4.76 14.43 -15.27
N ASP A 326 4.98 13.56 -14.29
CA ASP A 326 4.39 13.64 -12.96
C ASP A 326 5.46 14.14 -12.00
N ILE A 327 5.22 15.29 -11.37
CA ILE A 327 6.18 15.98 -10.50
C ILE A 327 5.62 15.93 -9.08
N GLU A 328 6.07 14.94 -8.34
CA GLU A 328 5.66 14.71 -6.97
C GLU A 328 6.51 15.55 -6.02
N THR A 329 5.86 16.30 -5.14
CA THR A 329 6.54 17.06 -4.09
C THR A 329 6.33 16.36 -2.75
N CYS A 330 7.41 16.19 -1.99
CA CYS A 330 7.32 15.53 -0.70
C CYS A 330 6.39 16.27 0.27
N ALA A 331 5.94 15.56 1.31
CA ALA A 331 5.19 16.21 2.37
C ALA A 331 6.01 17.27 3.09
N THR A 332 5.41 18.44 3.25
CA THR A 332 6.08 19.56 3.90
C THR A 332 6.40 19.22 5.37
N VAL A 333 5.60 18.36 6.02
CA VAL A 333 5.72 18.01 7.45
C VAL A 333 6.25 16.60 7.74
N THR A 334 6.80 15.93 6.72
CA THR A 334 7.51 14.65 6.86
C THR A 334 8.89 14.81 6.24
N TYR A 335 9.86 13.95 6.58
CA TYR A 335 11.13 13.91 5.87
C TYR A 335 10.91 13.79 4.34
N PRO A 336 11.62 14.58 3.49
CA PRO A 336 12.68 15.54 3.84
C PRO A 336 12.22 16.97 4.18
N SER A 337 10.92 17.26 4.12
CA SER A 337 10.32 18.56 4.43
C SER A 337 10.76 19.67 3.47
N ASP A 338 10.89 19.33 2.20
CA ASP A 338 11.20 20.28 1.12
C ASP A 338 9.89 20.90 0.55
N ILE A 339 10.05 22.00 -0.18
CA ILE A 339 9.06 22.50 -1.15
C ILE A 339 9.76 22.62 -2.50
N ARG A 340 9.04 22.67 -3.63
CA ARG A 340 9.67 22.86 -4.95
C ARG A 340 9.53 24.30 -5.43
N PHE A 341 10.64 24.88 -5.88
CA PHE A 341 10.65 26.13 -6.63
C PHE A 341 10.77 25.83 -8.12
N ALA A 342 10.06 26.60 -8.93
CA ALA A 342 10.14 26.46 -10.37
C ALA A 342 10.13 27.81 -11.08
N THR A 343 10.80 27.85 -12.23
CA THR A 343 10.75 28.99 -13.16
C THR A 343 10.26 28.51 -14.51
N LEU A 344 9.26 29.18 -15.05
CA LEU A 344 8.79 28.96 -16.42
C LEU A 344 9.22 30.16 -17.25
N SER A 345 10.00 29.93 -18.30
CA SER A 345 10.56 30.97 -19.16
C SER A 345 10.15 30.76 -20.60
N TRP A 346 9.96 31.86 -21.35
CA TRP A 346 9.58 31.81 -22.77
C TRP A 346 10.64 32.44 -23.65
N LYS A 347 10.86 31.82 -24.80
CA LYS A 347 11.74 32.32 -25.84
C LYS A 347 11.08 32.18 -27.21
N ARG A 348 10.78 33.32 -27.84
CA ARG A 348 10.24 33.34 -29.19
C ARG A 348 11.31 32.99 -30.22
N GLU A 349 10.98 32.11 -31.15
CA GLU A 349 11.79 31.87 -32.34
C GLU A 349 11.67 33.07 -33.29
N GLU A 350 12.80 33.67 -33.66
CA GLU A 350 12.84 34.93 -34.43
C GLU A 350 12.06 34.81 -35.74
N GLY A 351 11.13 35.74 -35.96
CA GLY A 351 10.35 35.80 -37.20
C GLY A 351 9.22 34.76 -37.31
N THR A 352 8.89 34.04 -36.24
CA THR A 352 7.83 33.03 -36.25
C THR A 352 6.80 33.23 -35.11
N ALA A 353 5.68 32.51 -35.20
CA ALA A 353 4.71 32.39 -34.13
C ALA A 353 5.15 31.38 -33.04
N ASN A 354 6.25 30.65 -33.23
CA ASN A 354 6.69 29.62 -32.30
C ASN A 354 7.32 30.25 -31.06
N VAL A 355 6.97 29.71 -29.89
CA VAL A 355 7.52 30.09 -28.60
C VAL A 355 7.95 28.81 -27.88
N GLU A 356 9.21 28.74 -27.50
CA GLU A 356 9.73 27.69 -26.63
C GLU A 356 9.46 28.09 -25.18
N ALA A 357 8.80 27.21 -24.42
CA ALA A 357 8.55 27.37 -23.00
C ALA A 357 9.39 26.34 -22.23
N THR A 358 10.18 26.78 -21.27
CA THR A 358 11.07 25.93 -20.46
C THR A 358 10.70 26.05 -18.98
N LEU A 359 10.29 24.95 -18.37
CA LEU A 359 10.06 24.83 -16.92
C LEU A 359 11.30 24.19 -16.29
N ALA A 360 11.94 24.92 -15.38
CA ALA A 360 12.99 24.38 -14.52
C ALA A 360 12.45 24.25 -13.09
N VAL A 361 12.50 23.05 -12.52
CA VAL A 361 12.00 22.72 -11.18
C VAL A 361 13.18 22.27 -10.32
N GLU A 362 13.23 22.73 -9.06
CA GLU A 362 14.28 22.39 -8.11
C GLU A 362 13.72 22.33 -6.69
N ASN A 363 14.19 21.36 -5.91
CA ASN A 363 13.85 21.26 -4.50
C ASN A 363 14.45 22.42 -3.70
N HIS A 364 13.68 22.92 -2.73
CA HIS A 364 14.06 23.97 -1.80
C HIS A 364 13.91 23.47 -0.35
N PRO A 365 15.02 23.08 0.29
CA PRO A 365 15.02 22.68 1.69
C PRO A 365 14.65 23.85 2.61
N LEU A 366 13.83 23.59 3.63
CA LEU A 366 13.41 24.62 4.58
C LEU A 366 14.51 25.00 5.59
N GLY A 367 15.47 24.10 5.84
CA GLY A 367 16.56 24.34 6.80
C GLY A 367 16.05 24.49 8.24
N SER A 368 16.43 25.57 8.94
CA SER A 368 16.08 25.73 10.36
C SER A 368 14.64 26.17 10.58
N VAL A 369 13.96 25.56 11.56
CA VAL A 369 12.59 25.88 11.99
C VAL A 369 12.59 26.26 13.47
N ASP A 370 11.94 27.38 13.82
CA ASP A 370 11.70 27.75 15.22
C ASP A 370 10.33 27.19 15.66
N TYR A 371 10.35 26.16 16.48
CA TYR A 371 9.16 25.43 16.95
C TYR A 371 8.78 25.83 18.38
N VAL A 372 7.51 26.09 18.63
CA VAL A 372 6.97 26.32 19.98
C VAL A 372 6.31 25.04 20.48
N ASP A 373 6.95 24.39 21.45
CA ASP A 373 6.52 23.10 21.97
C ASP A 373 5.11 23.16 22.56
N PHE A 374 4.29 22.17 22.21
CA PHE A 374 2.87 22.20 22.55
C PHE A 374 2.59 22.16 24.06
N ASP A 375 3.42 21.46 24.82
CA ASP A 375 3.25 21.27 26.27
C ASP A 375 3.91 22.38 27.06
N THR A 376 5.21 22.55 26.81
CA THR A 376 6.08 23.41 27.60
C THR A 376 5.96 24.88 27.20
N LYS A 377 5.41 25.16 26.01
CA LYS A 377 5.40 26.48 25.36
C LYS A 377 6.80 27.08 25.16
N ALA A 378 7.85 26.27 25.32
CA ALA A 378 9.21 26.69 25.07
C ALA A 378 9.46 26.76 23.57
N THR A 379 10.18 27.80 23.13
CA THR A 379 10.66 27.86 21.76
C THR A 379 11.96 27.08 21.64
N THR A 380 11.95 26.07 20.78
CA THR A 380 13.11 25.25 20.44
C THR A 380 13.48 25.52 18.98
N LYS A 381 14.76 25.72 18.71
CA LYS A 381 15.27 25.84 17.35
C LYS A 381 15.66 24.46 16.82
N ILE A 382 14.93 23.99 15.82
CA ILE A 382 15.34 22.86 14.99
C ILE A 382 16.38 23.38 14.01
N ALA A 383 17.62 22.90 14.11
CA ALA A 383 18.74 23.43 13.34
C ALA A 383 18.60 23.13 11.84
N ASP A 384 18.10 21.95 11.52
CA ASP A 384 17.84 21.44 10.17
C ASP A 384 16.64 20.49 10.24
N ILE A 385 15.53 20.87 9.60
CA ILE A 385 14.30 20.08 9.62
C ILE A 385 14.44 18.78 8.86
N THR A 386 15.30 18.71 7.84
CA THR A 386 15.52 17.50 7.06
C THR A 386 16.20 16.44 7.93
N ALA A 387 17.30 16.78 8.59
CA ALA A 387 17.95 15.87 9.54
C ALA A 387 17.05 15.49 10.73
N TYR A 388 16.27 16.45 11.25
CA TYR A 388 15.32 16.21 12.34
C TYR A 388 14.21 15.23 11.94
N GLY A 389 13.71 15.34 10.71
CA GLY A 389 12.74 14.44 10.12
C GLY A 389 13.33 13.06 9.84
N GLU A 390 14.55 12.96 9.33
CA GLU A 390 15.24 11.69 9.07
C GLU A 390 15.40 10.84 10.34
N GLU A 391 15.73 11.48 11.46
CA GLU A 391 15.82 10.82 12.77
C GLU A 391 14.47 10.20 13.20
N ARG A 392 13.36 10.84 12.81
CA ARG A 392 11.98 10.48 13.20
C ARG A 392 11.23 9.64 12.17
N LEU A 393 11.75 9.57 10.95
CA LEU A 393 11.08 8.93 9.80
C LEU A 393 10.60 7.52 10.14
N LEU A 394 11.50 6.70 10.66
CA LEU A 394 11.20 5.38 11.19
C LEU A 394 11.97 5.18 12.50
N THR A 395 11.28 4.56 13.46
CA THR A 395 11.85 4.00 14.69
C THR A 395 11.32 2.58 14.87
N VAL A 396 12.00 1.76 15.67
CA VAL A 396 11.52 0.41 15.98
C VAL A 396 10.14 0.44 16.64
N ASP A 397 9.87 1.45 17.47
CA ASP A 397 8.57 1.60 18.14
C ASP A 397 7.45 2.01 17.16
N VAL A 398 7.76 2.85 16.16
CA VAL A 398 6.83 3.15 15.06
C VAL A 398 6.49 1.88 14.28
N ILE A 399 7.50 1.09 13.86
CA ILE A 399 7.26 -0.16 13.12
C ILE A 399 6.41 -1.15 13.95
N LYS A 400 6.71 -1.29 15.24
CA LYS A 400 5.92 -2.12 16.17
C LYS A 400 4.48 -1.64 16.25
N THR A 401 4.25 -0.33 16.40
CA THR A 401 2.91 0.27 16.51
C THR A 401 2.13 0.08 15.22
N MET A 402 2.74 0.37 14.06
CA MET A 402 2.10 0.19 12.75
C MET A 402 1.68 -1.26 12.53
N ILE A 403 2.58 -2.22 12.74
CA ILE A 403 2.28 -3.64 12.46
C ILE A 403 1.34 -4.23 13.52
N ALA A 404 1.66 -4.07 14.80
CA ALA A 404 0.90 -4.74 15.86
C ALA A 404 -0.42 -4.03 16.17
N ASP A 405 -0.40 -2.71 16.31
CA ASP A 405 -1.52 -1.92 16.82
C ASP A 405 -2.42 -1.38 15.72
N ALA A 406 -1.86 -0.89 14.61
CA ALA A 406 -2.65 -0.32 13.51
C ALA A 406 -3.10 -1.38 12.48
N LEU A 407 -2.31 -2.42 12.22
CA LEU A 407 -2.64 -3.44 11.23
C LEU A 407 -3.22 -4.73 11.83
N VAL A 408 -2.44 -5.44 12.65
CA VAL A 408 -2.81 -6.79 13.11
C VAL A 408 -3.93 -6.75 14.15
N SER A 409 -3.91 -5.77 15.04
CA SER A 409 -4.93 -5.65 16.10
C SER A 409 -6.35 -5.46 15.53
N PRO A 410 -6.60 -4.56 14.56
CA PRO A 410 -7.90 -4.47 13.88
C PRO A 410 -8.22 -5.71 13.03
N ALA A 411 -7.24 -6.31 12.36
CA ALA A 411 -7.45 -7.56 11.62
C ALA A 411 -7.90 -8.72 12.53
N ILE A 412 -7.43 -8.75 13.78
CA ILE A 412 -7.93 -9.68 14.80
C ILE A 412 -9.39 -9.38 15.13
N ASP A 413 -9.77 -8.11 15.31
CA ASP A 413 -11.16 -7.72 15.59
C ASP A 413 -12.09 -8.14 14.45
N ASP A 414 -11.70 -7.88 13.20
CA ASP A 414 -12.45 -8.28 12.01
C ASP A 414 -12.56 -9.80 11.89
N MET A 415 -11.47 -10.52 12.14
CA MET A 415 -11.47 -11.99 12.14
C MET A 415 -12.43 -12.53 13.21
N VAL A 416 -12.40 -11.99 14.43
CA VAL A 416 -13.30 -12.39 15.51
C VAL A 416 -14.76 -12.07 15.16
N ALA A 417 -15.03 -10.89 14.58
CA ALA A 417 -16.36 -10.48 14.13
C ALA A 417 -16.90 -11.39 13.01
N ASN A 418 -16.02 -11.95 12.18
CA ASN A 418 -16.35 -12.79 11.04
C ASN A 418 -16.27 -14.31 11.32
N GLY A 419 -16.33 -14.72 12.58
CA GLY A 419 -16.43 -16.13 12.95
C GLY A 419 -15.10 -16.83 13.25
N GLY A 420 -14.04 -16.06 13.52
CA GLY A 420 -12.77 -16.54 14.03
C GLY A 420 -11.80 -17.04 12.95
N VAL A 421 -10.85 -17.87 13.38
CA VAL A 421 -9.74 -18.34 12.55
C VAL A 421 -10.20 -19.25 11.42
N LYS A 422 -11.28 -20.03 11.58
CA LYS A 422 -11.68 -21.03 10.57
C LYS A 422 -12.11 -20.38 9.24
N PRO A 423 -13.04 -19.40 9.21
CA PRO A 423 -13.35 -18.67 7.99
C PRO A 423 -12.15 -17.94 7.38
N ALA A 424 -11.30 -17.31 8.21
CA ALA A 424 -10.10 -16.63 7.74
C ALA A 424 -9.13 -17.60 7.03
N LEU A 425 -8.88 -18.76 7.64
CA LEU A 425 -8.04 -19.80 7.06
C LEU A 425 -8.64 -20.38 5.78
N ALA A 426 -9.96 -20.54 5.72
CA ALA A 426 -10.66 -21.00 4.53
C ALA A 426 -10.48 -20.03 3.35
N GLY A 427 -10.65 -18.72 3.58
CA GLY A 427 -10.42 -17.70 2.56
C GLY A 427 -8.98 -17.71 2.05
N LEU A 428 -8.01 -17.75 2.96
CA LEU A 428 -6.58 -17.79 2.63
C LEU A 428 -6.21 -19.04 1.80
N LEU A 429 -6.62 -20.21 2.28
CA LEU A 429 -6.29 -21.49 1.64
C LEU A 429 -7.05 -21.71 0.33
N GLY A 430 -8.27 -21.16 0.20
CA GLY A 430 -8.99 -21.13 -1.07
C GLY A 430 -8.21 -20.41 -2.17
N GLY A 431 -7.53 -19.30 -1.85
CA GLY A 431 -6.62 -18.60 -2.76
C GLY A 431 -5.42 -19.44 -3.20
N LEU A 432 -5.02 -20.43 -2.40
CA LEU A 432 -3.97 -21.40 -2.70
C LEU A 432 -4.50 -22.71 -3.33
N ASN A 433 -5.76 -22.71 -3.80
CA ASN A 433 -6.46 -23.87 -4.35
C ASN A 433 -6.63 -25.03 -3.36
N VAL A 434 -6.70 -24.75 -2.06
CA VAL A 434 -7.04 -25.71 -1.01
C VAL A 434 -8.46 -25.45 -0.53
N GLY A 435 -9.40 -26.29 -0.98
CA GLY A 435 -10.83 -26.13 -0.69
C GLY A 435 -11.53 -25.13 -1.60
N ASP A 436 -12.75 -24.73 -1.23
CA ASP A 436 -13.61 -23.83 -2.01
C ASP A 436 -13.66 -22.39 -1.47
N GLY A 437 -12.78 -22.06 -0.52
CA GLY A 437 -12.76 -20.76 0.16
C GLY A 437 -13.78 -20.63 1.29
N THR A 438 -14.60 -21.65 1.56
CA THR A 438 -15.64 -21.61 2.60
C THR A 438 -15.22 -22.35 3.87
N ALA A 439 -15.70 -21.88 5.02
CA ALA A 439 -15.44 -22.53 6.30
C ALA A 439 -15.96 -23.98 6.37
N ASP A 440 -17.01 -24.31 5.62
CA ASP A 440 -17.55 -25.67 5.55
C ASP A 440 -16.70 -26.59 4.67
N GLY A 441 -16.12 -26.05 3.59
CA GLY A 441 -15.26 -26.78 2.66
C GLY A 441 -13.83 -27.02 3.17
N LEU A 442 -13.39 -26.29 4.20
CA LEU A 442 -12.00 -26.32 4.67
C LEU A 442 -11.56 -27.69 5.24
N ASP A 443 -12.26 -28.22 6.24
CA ASP A 443 -11.82 -29.46 6.92
C ASP A 443 -11.77 -30.67 5.96
N PRO A 444 -12.77 -30.89 5.09
CA PRO A 444 -12.69 -31.95 4.08
C PRO A 444 -11.53 -31.77 3.10
N ALA A 445 -11.23 -30.53 2.70
CA ALA A 445 -10.13 -30.23 1.80
C ALA A 445 -8.77 -30.52 2.45
N LEU A 446 -8.57 -30.08 3.69
CA LEU A 446 -7.36 -30.37 4.46
C LEU A 446 -7.17 -31.87 4.68
N PHE A 447 -8.23 -32.60 5.03
CA PHE A 447 -8.14 -34.04 5.22
C PHE A 447 -7.78 -34.78 3.91
N ASN A 448 -8.42 -34.41 2.80
CA ASN A 448 -8.09 -34.98 1.49
C ASN A 448 -6.65 -34.67 1.07
N MET A 449 -6.17 -33.45 1.35
CA MET A 449 -4.78 -33.08 1.11
C MET A 449 -3.83 -34.02 1.87
N LEU A 450 -4.07 -34.25 3.17
CA LEU A 450 -3.27 -35.19 3.97
C LEU A 450 -3.32 -36.62 3.41
N LEU A 451 -4.49 -37.11 3.01
CA LEU A 451 -4.65 -38.43 2.39
C LEU A 451 -3.80 -38.58 1.12
N THR A 452 -3.66 -37.50 0.33
CA THR A 452 -2.88 -37.51 -0.91
C THR A 452 -1.38 -37.32 -0.70
N MET A 453 -0.98 -36.60 0.36
CA MET A 453 0.44 -36.29 0.62
C MET A 453 1.17 -37.43 1.34
N LEU A 454 0.46 -38.26 2.09
CA LEU A 454 1.05 -39.39 2.82
C LEU A 454 1.35 -40.58 1.89
N PRO A 455 2.31 -41.46 2.26
CA PRO A 455 2.53 -42.71 1.55
C PRO A 455 1.26 -43.56 1.45
N GLN A 456 1.04 -44.25 0.33
CA GLN A 456 -0.24 -44.92 0.04
C GLN A 456 -0.26 -46.40 0.47
N SER A 457 0.75 -46.85 1.20
CA SER A 457 0.86 -48.23 1.69
C SER A 457 1.72 -48.30 2.95
N GLN A 458 1.55 -49.40 3.70
CA GLN A 458 2.33 -49.70 4.89
C GLN A 458 3.85 -49.85 4.60
N ASP A 459 4.22 -50.42 3.44
CA ASP A 459 5.63 -50.68 3.08
C ASP A 459 6.42 -49.38 2.80
N GLU A 460 5.73 -48.31 2.43
CA GLU A 460 6.26 -46.98 2.16
C GLU A 460 5.98 -45.99 3.31
N ALA A 461 5.40 -46.47 4.42
CA ALA A 461 4.94 -45.62 5.51
C ALA A 461 6.01 -44.65 6.00
N LEU A 462 5.56 -43.46 6.39
CA LEU A 462 6.40 -42.46 7.05
C LEU A 462 6.74 -42.97 8.45
N ALA A 463 7.97 -43.42 8.64
CA ALA A 463 8.49 -43.90 9.90
C ALA A 463 8.91 -42.72 10.79
N VAL A 464 8.23 -42.55 11.92
CA VAL A 464 8.55 -41.51 12.92
C VAL A 464 9.63 -42.04 13.87
N VAL A 465 10.79 -41.39 13.84
CA VAL A 465 11.94 -41.72 14.69
C VAL A 465 12.11 -40.61 15.73
N LEU A 466 11.97 -40.95 17.01
CA LEU A 466 11.95 -39.98 18.12
C LEU A 466 13.30 -39.82 18.85
N GLY A 467 14.42 -39.83 18.11
CA GLY A 467 15.76 -39.60 18.65
C GLY A 467 16.08 -40.40 19.94
N ASP A 468 16.40 -39.68 21.01
CA ASP A 468 16.78 -40.21 22.33
C ASP A 468 15.67 -41.00 23.05
N LEU A 469 14.41 -40.92 22.61
CA LEU A 469 13.31 -41.77 23.08
C LEU A 469 13.40 -43.21 22.54
N SER A 470 14.61 -43.68 22.22
CA SER A 470 14.89 -45.04 21.73
C SER A 470 14.35 -46.15 22.64
N PHE A 471 14.09 -45.87 23.93
CA PHE A 471 13.42 -46.81 24.84
C PHE A 471 11.96 -47.08 24.45
N LEU A 472 11.24 -46.09 23.90
CA LEU A 472 9.87 -46.26 23.39
C LEU A 472 9.89 -47.16 22.16
N LEU A 473 10.83 -46.95 21.24
CA LEU A 473 11.00 -47.80 20.05
C LEU A 473 11.28 -49.25 20.44
N LYS A 474 12.10 -49.49 21.48
CA LYS A 474 12.38 -50.84 22.01
C LYS A 474 11.16 -51.51 22.66
N SER A 475 10.25 -50.72 23.22
CA SER A 475 9.12 -51.23 24.01
C SER A 475 7.82 -51.34 23.21
N TYR A 476 7.66 -50.52 22.16
CA TYR A 476 6.41 -50.36 21.42
C TYR A 476 6.56 -50.38 19.90
N GLY A 477 7.77 -50.51 19.34
CA GLY A 477 8.02 -50.49 17.90
C GLY A 477 7.99 -49.07 17.30
N THR A 478 8.35 -48.96 16.02
CA THR A 478 8.37 -47.69 15.29
C THR A 478 6.97 -47.30 14.85
N LEU A 479 6.59 -46.03 15.01
CA LEU A 479 5.32 -45.49 14.51
C LEU A 479 5.42 -45.25 13.00
N GLY A 480 4.60 -45.95 12.23
CA GLY A 480 4.38 -45.72 10.80
C GLY A 480 3.10 -44.94 10.55
N ILE A 481 3.15 -43.99 9.62
CA ILE A 481 2.01 -43.20 9.16
C ILE A 481 1.84 -43.38 7.64
N TRP A 482 0.66 -43.81 7.20
CA TRP A 482 0.34 -43.97 5.77
C TRP A 482 -1.16 -43.78 5.50
N SER A 483 -1.55 -43.67 4.24
CA SER A 483 -2.92 -43.43 3.78
C SER A 483 -3.54 -44.69 3.20
N ASP A 484 -4.62 -45.17 3.80
CA ASP A 484 -5.50 -46.18 3.22
C ASP A 484 -6.58 -45.49 2.39
N ALA A 485 -6.28 -45.30 1.10
CA ALA A 485 -7.19 -44.69 0.14
C ALA A 485 -8.50 -45.47 -0.03
N ALA A 486 -8.50 -46.80 0.17
CA ALA A 486 -9.71 -47.61 0.03
C ALA A 486 -10.71 -47.36 1.17
N GLN A 487 -10.20 -47.12 2.38
CA GLN A 487 -11.02 -46.80 3.55
C GLN A 487 -11.18 -45.31 3.81
N GLN A 488 -10.48 -44.45 3.05
CA GLN A 488 -10.39 -43.00 3.28
C GLN A 488 -9.91 -42.69 4.70
N ARG A 489 -8.82 -43.34 5.10
CA ARG A 489 -8.24 -43.25 6.45
C ARG A 489 -6.74 -43.01 6.40
N ILE A 490 -6.24 -42.22 7.34
CA ILE A 490 -4.81 -42.19 7.65
C ILE A 490 -4.58 -43.21 8.75
N ILE A 491 -3.69 -44.17 8.51
CA ILE A 491 -3.33 -45.24 9.44
C ILE A 491 -2.08 -44.86 10.22
N LEU A 492 -2.13 -45.08 11.53
CA LEU A 492 -1.02 -44.91 12.44
C LEU A 492 -0.80 -46.21 13.20
N GLU A 493 0.27 -46.94 12.89
CA GLU A 493 0.44 -48.30 13.40
C GLU A 493 1.90 -48.69 13.67
N GLN A 494 2.06 -49.84 14.32
CA GLN A 494 3.36 -50.42 14.61
C GLN A 494 4.01 -50.96 13.33
N LEU A 495 5.23 -50.52 13.02
CA LEU A 495 6.07 -51.12 11.98
C LEU A 495 7.03 -52.17 12.58
N ASP A 496 7.16 -53.30 11.88
CA ASP A 496 8.18 -54.33 12.15
C ASP A 496 9.55 -53.91 11.57
N GLY A 497 10.06 -52.76 12.04
CA GLY A 497 11.29 -52.14 11.55
C GLY A 497 11.07 -51.12 10.42
N VAL A 498 12.07 -50.29 10.16
CA VAL A 498 12.05 -49.28 9.07
C VAL A 498 12.55 -49.95 7.79
N THR A 499 11.69 -50.05 6.78
CA THR A 499 12.04 -50.60 5.46
C THR A 499 12.99 -49.65 4.72
N SER A 500 13.72 -50.13 3.71
CA SER A 500 14.57 -49.25 2.88
C SER A 500 13.77 -48.27 2.01
N SER A 501 12.47 -48.53 1.82
CA SER A 501 11.51 -47.69 1.09
C SER A 501 10.75 -46.70 1.98
N ALA A 502 10.82 -46.87 3.31
CA ALA A 502 10.15 -45.99 4.24
C ALA A 502 10.80 -44.61 4.27
N GLN A 503 9.97 -43.57 4.22
CA GLN A 503 10.42 -42.21 4.51
C GLN A 503 10.63 -42.08 6.01
N VAL A 504 11.64 -41.34 6.45
CA VAL A 504 11.94 -41.15 7.87
C VAL A 504 11.63 -39.72 8.27
N LEU A 505 10.74 -39.54 9.24
CA LEU A 505 10.57 -38.28 9.96
C LEU A 505 11.35 -38.39 11.28
N ALA A 506 12.53 -37.81 11.31
CA ALA A 506 13.33 -37.72 12.53
C ALA A 506 12.85 -36.52 13.36
N LEU A 507 12.38 -36.81 14.57
CA LEU A 507 12.03 -35.84 15.59
C LEU A 507 13.03 -35.95 16.73
N SER A 508 13.52 -34.79 17.19
CA SER A 508 14.49 -34.69 18.27
C SER A 508 13.83 -33.93 19.42
N PRO A 509 13.04 -34.63 20.27
CA PRO A 509 12.33 -33.97 21.34
C PRO A 509 13.29 -33.27 22.30
N ASP A 510 12.92 -32.09 22.77
CA ASP A 510 13.72 -31.37 23.76
C ASP A 510 13.89 -32.20 25.06
N PRO A 511 14.95 -31.99 25.85
CA PRO A 511 15.21 -32.80 27.03
C PRO A 511 14.10 -32.76 28.09
N SER A 512 13.37 -31.65 28.21
CA SER A 512 12.26 -31.52 29.17
C SER A 512 11.07 -32.37 28.73
N LEU A 513 10.73 -32.33 27.44
CA LEU A 513 9.69 -33.15 26.85
C LEU A 513 10.04 -34.64 26.94
N ALA A 514 11.29 -35.01 26.64
CA ALA A 514 11.75 -36.39 26.74
C ALA A 514 11.59 -36.94 28.17
N ALA A 515 11.96 -36.16 29.18
CA ALA A 515 11.79 -36.53 30.59
C ALA A 515 10.32 -36.65 31.01
N GLU A 516 9.44 -35.78 30.50
CA GLU A 516 8.00 -35.87 30.75
C GLU A 516 7.42 -37.17 30.16
N ILE A 517 7.81 -37.51 28.93
CA ILE A 517 7.39 -38.76 28.27
C ILE A 517 7.92 -39.98 29.04
N GLU A 518 9.16 -39.97 29.52
CA GLU A 518 9.71 -41.03 30.38
C GLU A 518 8.91 -41.20 31.68
N ALA A 519 8.57 -40.11 32.35
CA ALA A 519 7.77 -40.14 33.57
C ALA A 519 6.34 -40.67 33.33
N VAL A 520 5.72 -40.29 32.22
CA VAL A 520 4.41 -40.82 31.82
C VAL A 520 4.51 -42.31 31.48
N ALA A 521 5.51 -42.72 30.70
CA ALA A 521 5.74 -44.12 30.36
C ALA A 521 5.99 -45.00 31.60
N ALA A 522 6.63 -44.46 32.64
CA ALA A 522 6.85 -45.16 33.91
C ALA A 522 5.59 -45.27 34.78
N SER A 523 4.62 -44.36 34.62
CA SER A 523 3.42 -44.26 35.48
C SER A 523 2.15 -44.86 34.87
N VAL A 524 2.11 -45.06 33.56
CA VAL A 524 0.95 -45.63 32.85
C VAL A 524 1.20 -47.12 32.55
N PRO A 525 0.57 -48.05 33.27
CA PRO A 525 0.73 -49.47 33.00
C PRO A 525 0.05 -49.83 31.66
N MET A 526 0.84 -49.95 30.60
CA MET A 526 0.40 -50.50 29.33
C MET A 526 0.78 -51.98 29.25
N ALA A 527 -0.22 -52.85 29.08
CA ALA A 527 0.05 -54.24 28.72
C ALA A 527 0.79 -54.26 27.37
N ALA A 528 1.87 -55.06 27.27
CA ALA A 528 2.57 -55.25 26.01
C ALA A 528 1.59 -55.84 24.97
N ALA A 529 1.07 -55.00 24.08
CA ALA A 529 0.32 -55.44 22.93
C ALA A 529 1.30 -56.04 21.92
N VAL A 530 0.96 -57.17 21.31
CA VAL A 530 1.78 -57.78 20.24
C VAL A 530 1.76 -56.91 18.97
N TYR A 531 0.67 -56.13 18.80
CA TYR A 531 0.44 -55.18 17.71
C TYR A 531 -0.49 -54.05 18.17
N TRP A 532 -0.34 -52.86 17.61
CA TRP A 532 -1.26 -51.73 17.82
C TRP A 532 -1.48 -50.93 16.54
N SER A 533 -2.68 -50.35 16.41
CA SER A 533 -3.10 -49.54 15.28
C SER A 533 -4.14 -48.50 15.70
N TYR A 534 -4.07 -47.33 15.09
CA TYR A 534 -5.03 -46.24 15.16
C TYR A 534 -5.32 -45.77 13.74
N TYR A 535 -6.44 -45.08 13.56
CA TYR A 535 -6.73 -44.40 12.30
C TYR A 535 -7.31 -43.00 12.55
N ILE A 536 -7.18 -42.14 11.54
CA ILE A 536 -7.86 -40.85 11.44
C ILE A 536 -8.79 -40.95 10.24
N ASP A 537 -10.06 -40.61 10.43
CA ASP A 537 -11.03 -40.44 9.35
C ASP A 537 -11.50 -38.98 9.30
N ALA A 538 -12.27 -38.63 8.28
CA ALA A 538 -12.78 -37.27 8.12
C ALA A 538 -13.58 -36.77 9.34
N THR A 539 -14.25 -37.68 10.07
CA THR A 539 -15.07 -37.33 11.24
C THR A 539 -14.19 -36.99 12.44
N SER A 540 -13.19 -37.83 12.73
CA SER A 540 -12.26 -37.58 13.83
C SER A 540 -11.37 -36.37 13.55
N PHE A 541 -10.94 -36.19 12.30
CA PHE A 541 -10.22 -35.00 11.85
C PHE A 541 -11.05 -33.72 12.06
N ALA A 542 -12.29 -33.67 11.56
CA ALA A 542 -13.14 -32.50 11.71
C ALA A 542 -13.44 -32.18 13.19
N LYS A 543 -13.64 -33.20 14.03
CA LYS A 543 -13.85 -33.02 15.48
C LYS A 543 -12.63 -32.39 16.16
N PHE A 544 -11.44 -32.88 15.82
CA PHE A 544 -10.18 -32.33 16.32
C PHE A 544 -9.99 -30.87 15.87
N MET A 545 -10.16 -30.59 14.58
CA MET A 545 -10.01 -29.25 14.02
C MET A 545 -11.00 -28.25 14.63
N ALA A 546 -12.26 -28.65 14.85
CA ALA A 546 -13.26 -27.81 15.51
C ALA A 546 -12.82 -27.39 16.93
N THR A 547 -12.23 -28.31 17.69
CA THR A 547 -11.70 -28.02 19.04
C THR A 547 -10.48 -27.10 18.95
N LEU A 548 -9.60 -27.33 17.98
CA LEU A 548 -8.40 -26.52 17.77
C LEU A 548 -8.76 -25.07 17.41
N TYR A 549 -9.65 -24.87 16.43
CA TYR A 549 -10.10 -23.54 16.03
C TYR A 549 -10.73 -22.78 17.19
N ALA A 550 -11.65 -23.41 17.92
CA ALA A 550 -12.31 -22.76 19.06
C ALA A 550 -11.30 -22.34 20.15
N ASN A 551 -10.28 -23.15 20.41
CA ASN A 551 -9.24 -22.81 21.38
C ASN A 551 -8.26 -21.76 20.86
N ILE A 552 -7.96 -21.70 19.56
CA ILE A 552 -7.20 -20.60 18.96
C ILE A 552 -7.97 -19.29 19.11
N ASP A 553 -9.26 -19.27 18.75
CA ASP A 553 -10.10 -18.09 18.84
C ASP A 553 -10.16 -17.56 20.28
N ALA A 554 -10.44 -18.45 21.24
CA ALA A 554 -10.54 -18.06 22.64
C ALA A 554 -9.18 -17.64 23.21
N GLN A 555 -8.13 -18.42 22.98
CA GLN A 555 -6.86 -18.29 23.72
C GLN A 555 -5.84 -17.38 23.06
N LEU A 556 -5.93 -17.13 21.74
CA LEU A 556 -4.97 -16.30 21.00
C LEU A 556 -5.59 -14.99 20.51
N LEU A 557 -6.82 -15.03 20.01
CA LEU A 557 -7.48 -13.86 19.40
C LEU A 557 -8.28 -13.03 20.41
N GLN A 558 -8.81 -13.66 21.46
CA GLN A 558 -9.65 -13.01 22.47
C GLN A 558 -8.93 -12.87 23.82
N GLU A 559 -8.95 -13.91 24.66
CA GLU A 559 -8.40 -13.86 26.03
C GLU A 559 -6.88 -13.60 26.04
N GLY A 560 -6.16 -14.15 25.06
CA GLY A 560 -4.71 -13.96 24.91
C GLY A 560 -4.30 -12.88 23.93
N ARG A 561 -5.21 -12.03 23.44
CA ARG A 561 -4.90 -10.99 22.44
C ARG A 561 -3.68 -10.15 22.83
N GLY A 562 -3.62 -9.69 24.09
CA GLY A 562 -2.50 -8.89 24.58
C GLY A 562 -1.16 -9.63 24.51
N ASP A 563 -1.13 -10.92 24.88
CA ASP A 563 0.07 -11.75 24.80
C ASP A 563 0.48 -12.02 23.34
N THR A 564 -0.49 -12.22 22.44
CA THR A 564 -0.28 -12.38 21.00
C THR A 564 0.35 -11.13 20.39
N LEU A 565 -0.19 -9.94 20.69
CA LEU A 565 0.35 -8.68 20.20
C LEU A 565 1.74 -8.38 20.80
N ASN A 566 1.96 -8.72 22.08
CA ASN A 566 3.28 -8.56 22.70
C ASN A 566 4.33 -9.47 22.07
N LEU A 567 3.99 -10.73 21.78
CA LEU A 567 4.87 -11.64 21.05
C LEU A 567 5.19 -11.09 19.65
N LEU A 568 4.19 -10.56 18.94
CA LEU A 568 4.41 -9.94 17.63
C LEU A 568 5.39 -8.76 17.71
N ARG A 569 5.23 -7.86 18.69
CA ARG A 569 6.17 -6.73 18.88
C ARG A 569 7.59 -7.21 19.18
N SER A 570 7.74 -8.30 19.95
CA SER A 570 9.04 -8.91 20.27
C SER A 570 9.68 -9.60 19.06
N LEU A 571 8.88 -10.26 18.22
CA LEU A 571 9.34 -10.83 16.95
C LEU A 571 9.84 -9.74 16.00
N ILE A 572 9.08 -8.66 15.85
CA ILE A 572 9.48 -7.48 15.06
C ILE A 572 10.79 -6.92 15.59
N GLU A 573 10.92 -6.73 16.91
CA GLU A 573 12.14 -6.20 17.52
C GLU A 573 13.38 -7.02 17.23
N VAL A 574 13.30 -8.35 17.33
CA VAL A 574 14.44 -9.20 17.00
C VAL A 574 14.73 -9.12 15.51
N LEU A 575 13.70 -9.23 14.66
CA LEU A 575 13.85 -9.25 13.20
C LEU A 575 14.52 -7.98 12.67
N VAL A 576 14.07 -6.80 13.10
CA VAL A 576 14.62 -5.52 12.61
C VAL A 576 16.04 -5.26 13.11
N ASN A 577 16.48 -5.94 14.17
CA ASN A 577 17.84 -5.84 14.69
C ASN A 577 18.81 -6.90 14.12
N GLU A 578 18.35 -7.79 13.25
CA GLU A 578 19.22 -8.75 12.55
C GLU A 578 20.26 -8.04 11.69
N GLN A 579 21.52 -8.51 11.72
CA GLN A 579 22.61 -7.89 10.96
C GLN A 579 22.55 -8.28 9.49
N VAL A 580 22.63 -7.28 8.61
CA VAL A 580 22.61 -7.43 7.15
C VAL A 580 23.96 -7.13 6.49
N SER A 581 24.92 -6.62 7.26
CA SER A 581 26.26 -6.29 6.76
C SER A 581 27.35 -6.53 7.81
N ASP A 582 28.59 -6.72 7.32
CA ASP A 582 29.77 -6.95 8.16
C ASP A 582 30.14 -5.77 9.07
N ASP A 583 29.75 -4.55 8.69
CA ASP A 583 29.96 -3.33 9.50
C ASP A 583 28.86 -3.08 10.54
N GLY A 584 27.95 -4.05 10.71
CA GLY A 584 26.95 -4.06 11.77
C GLY A 584 25.67 -3.29 11.44
N LYS A 585 25.37 -3.04 10.15
CA LYS A 585 24.05 -2.54 9.76
C LYS A 585 23.00 -3.61 9.98
N THR A 586 21.82 -3.17 10.35
CA THR A 586 20.68 -4.01 10.68
C THR A 586 19.64 -4.02 9.56
N LEU A 587 18.69 -4.95 9.62
CA LEU A 587 17.53 -4.94 8.73
C LEU A 587 16.71 -3.65 8.88
N PHE A 588 16.66 -3.08 10.08
CA PHE A 588 16.10 -1.75 10.33
C PHE A 588 16.82 -0.67 9.53
N ASP A 589 18.16 -0.68 9.53
CA ASP A 589 18.95 0.30 8.75
C ASP A 589 18.68 0.16 7.25
N LEU A 590 18.52 -1.07 6.75
CA LEU A 590 18.19 -1.34 5.34
C LEU A 590 16.81 -0.78 4.98
N ILE A 591 15.79 -1.08 5.78
CA ILE A 591 14.41 -0.59 5.56
C ILE A 591 14.37 0.93 5.65
N LYS A 592 15.02 1.50 6.68
CA LYS A 592 15.08 2.95 6.88
C LYS A 592 15.81 3.65 5.75
N PHE A 593 16.90 3.06 5.25
CA PHE A 593 17.60 3.59 4.08
C PHE A 593 16.71 3.54 2.84
N ALA A 594 16.18 2.37 2.47
CA ALA A 594 15.41 2.22 1.23
C ALA A 594 14.19 3.15 1.19
N TYR A 595 13.49 3.26 2.32
CA TYR A 595 12.36 4.18 2.41
C TYR A 595 12.79 5.66 2.41
N GLY A 596 13.84 6.01 3.15
CA GLY A 596 14.36 7.38 3.18
C GLY A 596 14.88 7.84 1.81
N ASP A 597 15.60 6.97 1.11
CA ASP A 597 16.17 7.26 -0.21
C ASP A 597 15.07 7.58 -1.23
N HIS A 598 14.02 6.76 -1.28
CA HIS A 598 12.82 7.03 -2.09
C HIS A 598 12.19 8.40 -1.74
N LEU A 599 11.95 8.69 -0.46
CA LEU A 599 11.34 9.97 -0.07
C LEU A 599 12.21 11.18 -0.42
N TYR A 600 13.54 11.00 -0.41
CA TYR A 600 14.50 12.06 -0.69
C TYR A 600 14.72 12.32 -2.19
N GLY A 601 14.60 11.28 -3.03
CA GLY A 601 14.80 11.36 -4.49
C GLY A 601 16.26 11.52 -4.91
N ASP A 602 17.19 10.77 -4.28
CA ASP A 602 18.61 10.76 -4.69
C ASP A 602 19.02 9.42 -5.30
N GLU A 603 18.36 8.32 -4.92
CA GLU A 603 18.56 6.98 -5.49
C GLU A 603 20.01 6.50 -5.48
N THR A 604 20.84 7.08 -4.61
CA THR A 604 22.27 6.77 -4.55
C THR A 604 22.47 5.53 -3.69
N CYS A 605 22.12 4.37 -4.24
CA CYS A 605 22.17 3.12 -3.51
C CYS A 605 23.63 2.72 -3.14
N PRO A 606 23.99 2.63 -1.85
CA PRO A 606 25.33 2.26 -1.42
C PRO A 606 25.53 0.74 -1.49
N SER A 607 26.78 0.30 -1.67
CA SER A 607 27.11 -1.12 -1.88
C SER A 607 26.64 -2.09 -0.78
N TRP A 608 26.45 -1.61 0.46
CA TRP A 608 25.95 -2.47 1.54
C TRP A 608 24.44 -2.73 1.41
N VAL A 609 23.67 -1.77 0.87
CA VAL A 609 22.23 -1.92 0.58
C VAL A 609 22.04 -2.87 -0.58
N GLU A 610 22.86 -2.73 -1.62
CA GLU A 610 22.89 -3.65 -2.77
C GLU A 610 23.13 -5.10 -2.32
N ALA A 611 24.18 -5.32 -1.53
CA ALA A 611 24.52 -6.65 -1.02
C ALA A 611 23.42 -7.22 -0.11
N ALA A 612 22.90 -6.42 0.82
CA ALA A 612 21.86 -6.84 1.75
C ALA A 612 20.54 -7.17 1.02
N THR A 613 20.13 -6.33 0.08
CA THR A 613 18.93 -6.54 -0.74
C THR A 613 19.05 -7.80 -1.60
N ALA A 614 20.21 -8.01 -2.24
CA ALA A 614 20.46 -9.22 -3.02
C ALA A 614 20.39 -10.50 -2.16
N ASN A 615 20.90 -10.45 -0.93
CA ASN A 615 20.86 -11.58 -0.01
C ASN A 615 19.42 -12.00 0.36
N MET A 616 18.43 -11.10 0.31
CA MET A 616 17.03 -11.42 0.63
C MET A 616 16.49 -12.60 -0.18
N ARG A 617 16.97 -12.77 -1.42
CA ARG A 617 16.58 -13.84 -2.35
C ARG A 617 17.25 -15.18 -2.10
N LEU A 618 18.25 -15.25 -1.23
CA LEU A 618 18.89 -16.51 -0.89
C LEU A 618 17.88 -17.50 -0.31
N ALA A 619 18.15 -18.78 -0.48
CA ALA A 619 17.20 -19.82 -0.08
C ALA A 619 17.00 -19.82 1.45
N GLY A 620 17.99 -19.44 2.25
CA GLY A 620 17.96 -19.69 3.70
C GLY A 620 18.28 -21.13 4.03
N SER A 621 18.67 -21.93 3.05
CA SER A 621 19.08 -23.32 3.23
C SER A 621 20.29 -23.65 2.34
N ASP A 622 21.11 -24.59 2.80
CA ASP A 622 22.21 -25.14 2.01
C ASP A 622 21.72 -26.07 0.88
N SER A 623 22.66 -26.61 0.09
CA SER A 623 22.37 -27.55 -1.00
C SER A 623 21.72 -28.87 -0.56
N GLU A 624 21.78 -29.20 0.74
CA GLU A 624 21.16 -30.40 1.31
C GLU A 624 19.76 -30.11 1.88
N GLY A 625 19.34 -28.83 1.88
CA GLY A 625 18.07 -28.36 2.42
C GLY A 625 18.12 -28.02 3.91
N ASN A 626 19.30 -28.03 4.54
CA ASN A 626 19.44 -27.66 5.94
C ASN A 626 19.35 -26.14 6.10
N PRO A 627 18.65 -25.60 7.12
CA PRO A 627 18.60 -24.16 7.39
C PRO A 627 20.00 -23.55 7.57
N THR A 628 20.18 -22.34 7.06
CA THR A 628 21.43 -21.56 7.18
C THR A 628 21.14 -20.13 7.58
N ALA A 629 22.04 -19.53 8.36
CA ALA A 629 22.07 -18.09 8.63
C ALA A 629 22.87 -17.37 7.53
N ASP A 630 22.29 -17.29 6.34
CA ASP A 630 22.94 -16.79 5.12
C ASP A 630 22.58 -15.33 4.78
N GLY A 631 21.76 -14.68 5.60
CA GLY A 631 21.25 -13.33 5.33
C GLY A 631 20.04 -13.30 4.40
N SER A 632 19.45 -14.45 4.08
CA SER A 632 18.13 -14.51 3.45
C SER A 632 17.04 -14.02 4.39
N LEU A 633 15.93 -13.54 3.81
CA LEU A 633 14.72 -13.22 4.56
C LEU A 633 14.25 -14.41 5.42
N ILE A 634 14.29 -15.62 4.86
CA ILE A 634 13.86 -16.82 5.56
C ILE A 634 14.78 -17.13 6.74
N SER A 635 16.10 -16.93 6.59
CA SER A 635 17.03 -17.12 7.71
C SER A 635 16.74 -16.17 8.87
N TYR A 636 16.42 -14.90 8.59
CA TYR A 636 16.05 -13.93 9.62
C TYR A 636 14.73 -14.27 10.31
N LEU A 637 13.71 -14.71 9.56
CA LEU A 637 12.44 -15.15 10.15
C LEU A 637 12.61 -16.36 11.08
N ARG A 638 13.42 -17.36 10.66
CA ARG A 638 13.75 -18.52 11.50
C ARG A 638 14.50 -18.08 12.76
N GLY A 639 15.51 -17.23 12.61
CA GLY A 639 16.29 -16.67 13.72
C GLY A 639 15.44 -15.90 14.72
N ALA A 640 14.53 -15.04 14.25
CA ALA A 640 13.65 -14.26 15.09
C ALA A 640 12.70 -15.13 15.93
N ILE A 641 12.17 -16.22 15.36
CA ILE A 641 11.29 -17.15 16.08
C ILE A 641 12.08 -18.05 17.04
N ASN A 642 13.26 -18.53 16.63
CA ASN A 642 14.13 -19.40 17.45
C ASN A 642 14.88 -18.62 18.56
N ASN A 643 14.83 -17.29 18.56
CA ASN A 643 15.35 -16.49 19.66
C ASN A 643 14.76 -16.97 21.01
N GLU A 644 15.62 -17.15 22.02
CA GLU A 644 15.25 -17.82 23.29
C GLU A 644 14.01 -17.21 23.95
N GLU A 645 13.91 -15.88 24.00
CA GLU A 645 12.78 -15.20 24.63
C GLU A 645 11.50 -15.32 23.79
N ASN A 646 11.61 -15.15 22.48
CA ASN A 646 10.48 -15.28 21.54
C ASN A 646 9.96 -16.72 21.52
N LEU A 647 10.83 -17.71 21.43
CA LEU A 647 10.45 -19.12 21.42
C LEU A 647 9.77 -19.51 22.74
N LYS A 648 10.28 -19.02 23.87
CA LYS A 648 9.66 -19.25 25.18
C LYS A 648 8.28 -18.58 25.28
N ALA A 649 8.14 -17.35 24.81
CA ALA A 649 6.86 -16.64 24.78
C ALA A 649 5.84 -17.33 23.87
N LEU A 650 6.24 -17.69 22.65
CA LEU A 650 5.45 -18.46 21.69
C LEU A 650 5.01 -19.80 22.28
N THR A 651 5.93 -20.57 22.87
CA THR A 651 5.63 -21.85 23.51
C THR A 651 4.65 -21.69 24.67
N THR A 652 4.80 -20.63 25.47
CA THR A 652 3.90 -20.33 26.59
C THR A 652 2.50 -19.98 26.10
N LEU A 653 2.40 -19.18 25.03
CA LEU A 653 1.14 -18.79 24.41
C LEU A 653 0.44 -20.01 23.79
N LEU A 654 1.17 -20.83 23.02
CA LEU A 654 0.64 -22.04 22.38
C LEU A 654 0.28 -23.15 23.38
N LYS A 655 0.86 -23.16 24.58
CA LYS A 655 0.44 -24.05 25.67
C LYS A 655 -1.00 -23.79 26.13
N LYS A 656 -1.55 -22.60 25.88
CA LYS A 656 -2.95 -22.29 26.15
C LYS A 656 -3.91 -22.97 25.17
N VAL A 657 -3.46 -23.22 23.93
CA VAL A 657 -4.25 -23.89 22.89
C VAL A 657 -4.24 -25.40 23.13
N LYS A 658 -5.21 -25.86 23.91
CA LYS A 658 -5.35 -27.28 24.27
C LYS A 658 -6.02 -28.07 23.15
N PHE A 659 -5.71 -29.35 23.07
CA PHE A 659 -6.43 -30.30 22.23
C PHE A 659 -6.41 -31.69 22.87
N GLN A 660 -7.21 -32.61 22.35
CA GLN A 660 -7.19 -34.00 22.77
C GLN A 660 -6.84 -34.88 21.57
N LEU A 661 -5.70 -35.58 21.65
CA LEU A 661 -5.29 -36.48 20.56
C LEU A 661 -6.30 -37.63 20.36
N GLY A 662 -7.07 -38.00 21.39
CA GLY A 662 -8.17 -38.96 21.28
C GLY A 662 -9.37 -38.47 20.46
N ASP A 663 -9.49 -37.17 20.19
CA ASP A 663 -10.47 -36.65 19.24
C ASP A 663 -10.02 -36.84 17.79
N LEU A 664 -8.71 -36.90 17.54
CA LEU A 664 -8.10 -37.10 16.23
C LEU A 664 -7.90 -38.59 15.90
N CYS A 665 -7.25 -39.33 16.79
CA CYS A 665 -6.82 -40.71 16.59
C CYS A 665 -7.85 -41.68 17.16
N VAL A 666 -8.58 -42.37 16.28
CA VAL A 666 -9.51 -43.44 16.67
C VAL A 666 -8.73 -44.74 16.84
N LYS A 667 -8.87 -45.34 18.01
CA LYS A 667 -8.21 -46.61 18.34
C LYS A 667 -8.84 -47.76 17.53
N ASP A 668 -8.00 -48.53 16.85
CA ASP A 668 -8.38 -49.77 16.17
C ASP A 668 -7.95 -50.99 16.99
N GLN A 669 -6.65 -51.17 17.23
CA GLN A 669 -6.11 -52.32 17.99
C GLN A 669 -5.02 -51.94 18.98
N GLY A 670 -4.91 -52.74 20.05
CA GLY A 670 -3.80 -52.64 21.01
C GLY A 670 -3.74 -51.30 21.77
N ASN A 671 -2.64 -51.06 22.47
CA ASN A 671 -2.31 -49.71 22.96
C ASN A 671 -0.89 -49.43 22.47
N GLY A 672 -0.72 -48.33 21.75
CA GLY A 672 0.55 -47.92 21.18
C GLY A 672 1.16 -46.67 21.84
N PRO A 673 2.34 -46.23 21.36
CA PRO A 673 3.02 -45.04 21.84
C PRO A 673 2.18 -43.77 21.67
N ILE A 674 1.21 -43.76 20.73
CA ILE A 674 0.22 -42.69 20.57
C ILE A 674 -0.56 -42.40 21.86
N THR A 675 -0.85 -43.42 22.68
CA THR A 675 -1.52 -43.19 23.98
C THR A 675 -0.65 -42.38 24.93
N LEU A 676 0.66 -42.62 24.93
CA LEU A 676 1.63 -41.91 25.77
C LEU A 676 1.89 -40.51 25.21
N ILE A 677 2.07 -40.40 23.89
CA ILE A 677 2.22 -39.13 23.17
C ILE A 677 1.00 -38.24 23.41
N GLY A 678 -0.21 -38.78 23.35
CA GLY A 678 -1.44 -38.00 23.60
C GLY A 678 -1.61 -37.50 25.04
N ILE A 679 -0.91 -38.09 26.02
CA ILE A 679 -0.90 -37.59 27.41
C ILE A 679 0.01 -36.35 27.50
N VAL A 680 1.14 -36.36 26.79
CA VAL A 680 2.14 -35.29 26.84
C VAL A 680 1.82 -34.16 25.85
N ALA A 681 1.50 -34.50 24.61
CA ALA A 681 1.03 -33.60 23.56
C ALA A 681 -0.46 -33.29 23.74
N SER A 682 -0.80 -32.54 24.79
CA SER A 682 -2.17 -32.13 25.11
C SER A 682 -2.50 -30.68 24.72
N ASN A 683 -1.52 -29.99 24.12
CA ASN A 683 -1.61 -28.60 23.68
C ASN A 683 -0.57 -28.34 22.58
N VAL A 684 -0.77 -27.27 21.81
CA VAL A 684 0.08 -26.96 20.64
C VAL A 684 1.52 -26.67 21.04
N GLY A 685 1.76 -25.99 22.17
CA GLY A 685 3.12 -25.71 22.64
C GLY A 685 3.91 -26.98 23.02
N SER A 686 3.26 -28.02 23.53
CA SER A 686 3.89 -29.33 23.77
C SER A 686 4.23 -30.06 22.47
N VAL A 687 3.53 -29.79 21.37
CA VAL A 687 3.88 -30.34 20.04
C VAL A 687 5.17 -29.72 19.52
N LEU A 688 5.37 -28.42 19.73
CA LEU A 688 6.62 -27.75 19.33
C LEU A 688 7.85 -28.38 19.98
N GLY A 689 7.76 -28.84 21.22
CA GLY A 689 8.88 -29.51 21.91
C GLY A 689 9.39 -30.77 21.20
N PHE A 690 8.57 -31.41 20.34
CA PHE A 690 9.02 -32.56 19.54
C PHE A 690 9.95 -32.17 18.39
N LEU A 691 9.99 -30.88 18.03
CA LEU A 691 10.80 -30.35 16.94
C LEU A 691 12.21 -29.94 17.39
N GLY A 692 12.48 -29.98 18.70
CA GLY A 692 13.78 -29.68 19.29
C GLY A 692 13.97 -28.20 19.62
N ASP A 693 15.23 -27.77 19.70
CA ASP A 693 15.60 -26.43 20.19
C ASP A 693 15.32 -25.31 19.17
N ASN A 694 15.21 -25.64 17.87
CA ASN A 694 15.01 -24.69 16.77
C ASN A 694 13.79 -25.04 15.92
N PRO A 695 12.56 -25.04 16.47
CA PRO A 695 11.36 -25.47 15.74
C PRO A 695 11.07 -24.63 14.49
N ALA A 696 11.55 -23.38 14.42
CA ALA A 696 11.35 -22.53 13.24
C ALA A 696 12.14 -23.02 12.01
N ASP A 697 13.13 -23.89 12.19
CA ASP A 697 13.90 -24.50 11.09
C ASP A 697 13.03 -25.29 10.11
N MET A 698 11.83 -25.69 10.55
CA MET A 698 10.82 -26.33 9.71
C MET A 698 10.07 -25.39 8.77
N ILE A 699 10.16 -24.06 8.97
CA ILE A 699 9.56 -23.09 8.07
C ILE A 699 10.24 -23.25 6.71
N PRO A 700 9.53 -23.65 5.64
CA PRO A 700 10.15 -23.84 4.34
C PRO A 700 10.54 -22.50 3.73
N ASN A 701 11.40 -22.55 2.71
CA ASN A 701 11.71 -21.36 1.93
C ASN A 701 10.44 -20.88 1.21
N ILE A 702 10.20 -19.57 1.20
CA ILE A 702 9.02 -18.94 0.58
C ILE A 702 9.52 -17.99 -0.50
N PRO A 703 9.85 -18.48 -1.72
CA PRO A 703 10.44 -17.64 -2.77
C PRO A 703 9.59 -16.42 -3.08
N GLN A 704 8.26 -16.55 -3.13
CA GLN A 704 7.36 -15.42 -3.42
C GLN A 704 7.49 -14.29 -2.40
N LEU A 705 7.71 -14.62 -1.12
CA LEU A 705 7.90 -13.64 -0.08
C LEU A 705 9.27 -12.96 -0.20
N ALA A 706 10.32 -13.74 -0.51
CA ALA A 706 11.66 -13.23 -0.75
C ALA A 706 11.71 -12.32 -2.00
N GLU A 707 11.00 -12.70 -3.06
CA GLU A 707 10.85 -11.91 -4.29
C GLU A 707 10.10 -10.60 -4.05
N LEU A 708 9.00 -10.63 -3.29
CA LEU A 708 8.27 -9.44 -2.90
C LEU A 708 9.14 -8.48 -2.07
N ALA A 709 9.85 -9.01 -1.07
CA ALA A 709 10.74 -8.25 -0.20
C ALA A 709 11.89 -7.59 -0.96
N HIS A 710 12.59 -8.39 -1.76
CA HIS A 710 13.65 -7.92 -2.63
C HIS A 710 13.12 -6.87 -3.59
N GLY A 711 12.02 -7.17 -4.28
CA GLY A 711 11.41 -6.27 -5.26
C GLY A 711 11.09 -4.92 -4.65
N ALA A 712 10.42 -4.90 -3.49
CA ALA A 712 10.08 -3.68 -2.78
C ALA A 712 11.31 -2.85 -2.37
N LEU A 713 12.32 -3.49 -1.75
CA LEU A 713 13.54 -2.80 -1.36
C LEU A 713 14.34 -2.28 -2.58
N TYR A 714 14.38 -3.08 -3.63
CA TYR A 714 15.11 -2.76 -4.85
C TYR A 714 14.45 -1.59 -5.59
N SER A 715 13.14 -1.65 -5.82
CA SER A 715 12.42 -0.61 -6.58
C SER A 715 12.38 0.74 -5.87
N LEU A 716 12.43 0.77 -4.53
CA LEU A 716 12.50 2.02 -3.75
C LEU A 716 13.88 2.71 -3.83
N THR A 717 14.92 1.99 -4.24
CA THR A 717 16.30 2.51 -4.33
C THR A 717 16.82 2.57 -5.76
N HIS A 718 15.98 2.20 -6.72
CA HIS A 718 16.28 2.06 -8.15
C HIS A 718 15.00 2.28 -8.95
N ASP A 719 14.43 3.47 -8.92
CA ASP A 719 13.47 3.83 -9.95
C ASP A 719 14.16 3.89 -11.32
N GLU A 720 13.39 3.59 -12.37
CA GLU A 720 13.89 3.56 -13.74
C GLU A 720 13.34 4.73 -14.58
N SER A 721 12.64 5.68 -13.95
CA SER A 721 11.81 6.65 -14.64
C SER A 721 12.58 7.90 -15.06
N VAL A 722 13.02 8.73 -14.09
CA VAL A 722 13.80 9.94 -14.37
C VAL A 722 14.92 10.05 -13.35
N LEU A 723 16.17 9.92 -13.79
CA LEU A 723 17.34 9.91 -12.89
C LEU A 723 17.68 11.25 -12.20
N THR A 724 16.78 12.24 -12.19
CA THR A 724 17.04 13.58 -11.67
C THR A 724 15.80 14.17 -10.98
N ASP A 725 15.47 13.67 -9.80
CA ASP A 725 14.19 13.99 -9.15
C ASP A 725 14.20 15.31 -8.41
N ARG A 726 15.37 15.70 -7.91
CA ARG A 726 15.57 16.97 -7.20
C ARG A 726 15.70 18.16 -8.13
N LYS A 727 15.94 17.92 -9.43
CA LYS A 727 16.14 18.98 -10.43
C LYS A 727 15.84 18.51 -11.85
N LEU A 728 14.81 19.10 -12.44
CA LEU A 728 14.40 18.82 -13.82
C LEU A 728 14.31 20.10 -14.65
N GLU A 729 14.68 20.01 -15.92
CA GLU A 729 14.38 21.04 -16.93
C GLU A 729 13.59 20.38 -18.07
N LEU A 730 12.40 20.91 -18.35
CA LEU A 730 11.52 20.42 -19.41
C LEU A 730 11.12 21.55 -20.36
N ALA A 731 11.12 21.26 -21.65
CA ALA A 731 10.84 22.24 -22.71
C ALA A 731 9.66 21.78 -23.59
N SER A 732 8.79 22.72 -23.94
CA SER A 732 7.67 22.49 -24.88
C SER A 732 7.60 23.64 -25.87
N THR A 733 7.36 23.30 -27.14
CA THR A 733 7.07 24.30 -28.19
C THR A 733 5.58 24.62 -28.22
N LEU A 734 5.27 25.91 -28.24
CA LEU A 734 3.93 26.49 -28.35
C LEU A 734 3.84 27.31 -29.64
N THR A 735 2.62 27.54 -30.12
CA THR A 735 2.33 28.48 -31.21
C THR A 735 1.48 29.60 -30.66
N ASP A 736 1.98 30.84 -30.72
CA ASP A 736 1.26 32.04 -30.32
C ASP A 736 0.18 32.40 -31.37
N PRO A 737 -1.11 32.22 -31.06
CA PRO A 737 -2.18 32.51 -32.02
C PRO A 737 -2.37 34.01 -32.27
N ASP A 738 -1.87 34.87 -31.38
CA ASP A 738 -2.00 36.33 -31.49
C ASP A 738 -0.86 36.96 -32.30
N TRP A 739 0.20 36.19 -32.61
CA TRP A 739 1.38 36.73 -33.26
C TRP A 739 1.10 37.19 -34.69
N LYS A 740 1.56 38.42 -35.00
CA LYS A 740 1.54 38.97 -36.35
C LYS A 740 2.95 39.29 -36.80
N PRO A 741 3.36 38.91 -38.03
CA PRO A 741 4.66 39.30 -38.56
C PRO A 741 4.75 40.82 -38.65
N ALA A 742 5.88 41.35 -38.17
CA ALA A 742 6.17 42.78 -38.21
C ALA A 742 6.06 43.29 -39.67
N GLY A 743 5.04 44.11 -39.94
CA GLY A 743 4.78 44.70 -41.27
C GLY A 743 3.43 44.38 -41.90
N SER A 744 2.59 43.53 -41.30
CA SER A 744 1.23 43.22 -41.81
C SER A 744 0.17 44.23 -41.33
N GLY A 745 0.37 45.51 -41.62
CA GLY A 745 -0.72 46.49 -41.53
C GLY A 745 -1.58 46.43 -42.78
N SER A 746 -2.81 45.93 -42.71
CA SER A 746 -3.88 46.36 -43.65
C SER A 746 -5.29 45.96 -43.20
N THR A 747 -6.08 47.01 -42.95
CA THR A 747 -7.48 47.26 -43.40
C THR A 747 -8.61 46.34 -42.94
N ASP A 748 -9.46 46.93 -42.10
CA ASP A 748 -10.91 46.72 -42.01
C ASP A 748 -11.56 46.36 -43.34
N GLY A 749 -12.36 45.30 -43.30
CA GLY A 749 -13.27 44.90 -44.36
C GLY A 749 -14.46 44.18 -43.75
N GLY A 750 -15.41 44.95 -43.20
CA GLY A 750 -16.69 44.42 -42.73
C GLY A 750 -17.47 43.75 -43.85
N ASN A 751 -18.15 42.65 -43.52
CA ASN A 751 -19.21 42.13 -44.36
C ASN A 751 -20.28 41.45 -43.50
N ASP A 752 -21.40 42.16 -43.32
CA ASP A 752 -22.68 41.66 -42.85
C ASP A 752 -23.27 40.68 -43.87
N GLY A 753 -23.98 39.63 -43.45
CA GLY A 753 -24.61 38.74 -44.42
C GLY A 753 -25.41 37.55 -43.92
N SER A 754 -26.64 37.82 -43.49
CA SER A 754 -27.87 37.02 -43.71
C SER A 754 -28.02 35.61 -43.12
N GLY A 755 -29.06 35.46 -42.30
CA GLY A 755 -29.62 34.19 -41.88
C GLY A 755 -30.56 33.54 -42.90
N ILE A 756 -30.83 32.25 -42.69
CA ILE A 756 -31.90 31.50 -43.34
C ILE A 756 -32.56 30.61 -42.27
N ALA A 757 -33.87 30.80 -42.13
CA ALA A 757 -34.78 29.99 -41.33
C ALA A 757 -35.06 28.63 -42.00
N GLY A 758 -35.13 27.58 -41.19
CA GLY A 758 -35.58 26.25 -41.61
C GLY A 758 -36.53 25.66 -40.58
N THR A 759 -37.83 25.74 -40.87
CA THR A 759 -38.94 25.10 -40.15
C THR A 759 -38.96 23.59 -40.36
N GLY A 760 -39.28 22.79 -39.33
CA GLY A 760 -39.53 21.36 -39.47
C GLY A 760 -40.00 20.66 -38.19
N THR A 761 -41.32 20.60 -38.03
CA THR A 761 -42.09 19.88 -36.99
C THR A 761 -41.95 18.35 -37.02
N GLY A 762 -42.06 17.67 -35.87
CA GLY A 762 -42.41 16.23 -35.85
C GLY A 762 -42.28 15.52 -34.49
N ASN A 763 -43.39 15.38 -33.77
CA ASN A 763 -43.60 14.61 -32.55
C ASN A 763 -43.21 13.11 -32.64
N GLY A 764 -42.83 12.52 -31.50
CA GLY A 764 -42.84 11.06 -31.30
C GLY A 764 -42.38 10.62 -29.92
N THR A 765 -43.29 10.61 -28.94
CA THR A 765 -43.13 10.05 -27.60
C THR A 765 -43.22 8.52 -27.58
N SER A 766 -42.42 7.84 -26.76
CA SER A 766 -42.88 6.66 -25.99
C SER A 766 -41.92 6.31 -24.83
N ASN A 767 -42.47 6.40 -23.61
CA ASN A 767 -41.92 5.89 -22.36
C ASN A 767 -41.82 4.36 -22.33
N GLY A 768 -40.76 3.85 -21.71
CA GLY A 768 -40.66 2.48 -21.21
C GLY A 768 -40.01 2.44 -19.84
N LYS A 769 -40.83 2.43 -18.78
CA LYS A 769 -40.41 2.16 -17.40
C LYS A 769 -40.18 0.66 -17.21
N GLY A 770 -39.06 0.29 -16.60
CA GLY A 770 -38.80 -1.04 -16.06
C GLY A 770 -38.14 -0.92 -14.68
N THR A 771 -38.86 -1.30 -13.64
CA THR A 771 -38.44 -1.38 -12.23
C THR A 771 -38.38 -2.85 -11.81
N VAL A 772 -37.24 -3.34 -11.31
CA VAL A 772 -37.04 -4.53 -10.43
C VAL A 772 -35.54 -4.48 -10.02
N SER A 773 -35.01 -4.81 -8.84
CA SER A 773 -35.43 -4.93 -7.44
C SER A 773 -34.14 -5.09 -6.61
N LYS A 774 -34.09 -4.54 -5.40
CA LYS A 774 -33.01 -4.70 -4.41
C LYS A 774 -32.83 -6.14 -3.91
N LYS A 775 -31.57 -6.53 -3.67
CA LYS A 775 -31.12 -7.40 -2.55
C LYS A 775 -29.64 -7.06 -2.21
N ASN A 776 -29.41 -6.72 -0.95
CA ASN A 776 -28.12 -6.52 -0.24
C ASN A 776 -27.51 -7.87 0.20
N PRO A 777 -26.40 -7.91 0.99
CA PRO A 777 -25.06 -7.37 0.75
C PRO A 777 -23.97 -8.45 0.99
N GLY A 778 -22.82 -8.34 0.32
CA GLY A 778 -21.60 -9.02 0.75
C GLY A 778 -20.71 -7.99 1.42
N GLY A 779 -20.31 -8.23 2.68
CA GLY A 779 -19.50 -7.30 3.46
C GLY A 779 -18.12 -7.13 2.84
N THR A 780 -17.79 -5.89 2.50
CA THR A 780 -16.44 -5.42 2.18
C THR A 780 -15.77 -4.96 3.46
N LEU A 781 -14.53 -5.41 3.64
CA LEU A 781 -13.63 -5.00 4.73
C LEU A 781 -13.41 -3.48 4.71
N PRO A 782 -13.36 -2.80 5.86
CA PRO A 782 -12.88 -1.42 5.93
C PRO A 782 -11.37 -1.39 5.61
N GLN A 783 -10.98 -0.53 4.66
CA GLN A 783 -9.59 -0.29 4.29
C GLN A 783 -9.01 0.76 5.24
N MET A 784 -8.00 0.38 6.02
CA MET A 784 -7.21 1.31 6.83
C MET A 784 -6.12 1.94 5.96
N GLY A 785 -6.25 3.24 5.72
CA GLY A 785 -5.26 4.05 5.02
C GLY A 785 -3.90 4.05 5.70
N ASP A 786 -2.85 4.19 4.88
CA ASP A 786 -1.42 4.26 5.21
C ASP A 786 -0.76 3.01 5.83
N SER A 787 -1.53 2.08 6.42
CA SER A 787 -0.97 0.85 7.01
C SER A 787 -0.76 -0.31 6.02
N MET A 788 -1.34 -0.22 4.81
CA MET A 788 -1.38 -1.31 3.83
C MET A 788 -0.07 -1.48 3.04
N SER A 789 0.72 -0.43 2.82
CA SER A 789 2.06 -0.56 2.19
C SER A 789 2.99 -1.46 3.02
N PHE A 790 2.83 -1.45 4.34
CA PHE A 790 3.48 -2.36 5.27
C PHE A 790 2.76 -3.70 5.44
N ALA A 791 1.48 -3.86 5.07
CA ALA A 791 0.78 -5.14 5.15
C ALA A 791 1.39 -6.19 4.20
N SER A 792 1.94 -5.74 3.06
CA SER A 792 2.78 -6.53 2.16
C SER A 792 4.10 -6.99 2.82
N PHE A 793 4.63 -6.20 3.76
CA PHE A 793 5.77 -6.57 4.60
C PHE A 793 5.36 -7.38 5.86
N ALA A 794 4.17 -7.17 6.42
CA ALA A 794 3.64 -7.88 7.59
C ALA A 794 3.08 -9.28 7.26
N LEU A 795 2.80 -9.56 5.98
CA LEU A 795 2.62 -10.90 5.43
C LEU A 795 3.82 -11.82 5.75
N MET A 796 4.99 -11.26 6.06
CA MET A 796 6.16 -11.99 6.58
C MET A 796 5.95 -12.58 7.99
N GLY A 797 5.10 -11.97 8.82
CA GLY A 797 4.81 -12.44 10.18
C GLY A 797 3.78 -13.57 10.25
N LEU A 798 2.93 -13.72 9.23
CA LEU A 798 1.87 -14.75 9.18
C LEU A 798 2.36 -16.11 8.65
N GLY A 799 3.58 -16.18 8.10
CA GLY A 799 4.22 -17.43 7.65
C GLY A 799 4.37 -18.49 8.76
N ALA A 800 4.40 -18.07 10.03
CA ALA A 800 4.45 -18.96 11.19
C ALA A 800 3.18 -19.81 11.37
N LEU A 801 2.02 -19.37 10.85
CA LEU A 801 0.79 -20.17 10.88
C LEU A 801 0.67 -21.12 9.68
N ALA A 802 1.27 -20.76 8.53
CA ALA A 802 1.27 -21.57 7.32
C ALA A 802 2.23 -22.77 7.37
N ALA A 803 3.28 -22.70 8.20
CA ALA A 803 4.24 -23.80 8.40
C ALA A 803 3.63 -25.05 9.07
N ALA A 804 2.43 -24.97 9.66
CA ALA A 804 1.75 -26.11 10.26
C ALA A 804 1.18 -27.11 9.22
N PHE A 805 1.15 -26.79 7.92
CA PHE A 805 0.45 -27.62 6.91
C PHE A 805 1.29 -28.06 5.69
N LYS A 806 2.62 -27.95 5.72
CA LYS A 806 3.45 -28.40 4.58
C LYS A 806 4.64 -29.27 5.00
N VAL A 807 4.35 -30.39 5.65
CA VAL A 807 5.30 -31.51 5.80
C VAL A 807 5.15 -32.41 4.58
N GLY A 808 6.19 -32.47 3.74
CA GLY A 808 6.30 -33.50 2.71
C GLY A 808 6.77 -33.01 1.34
N ARG A 809 8.07 -32.75 1.19
CA ARG A 809 8.77 -32.96 -0.08
C ARG A 809 10.27 -33.16 0.17
N GLY A 810 10.66 -34.43 0.36
CA GLY A 810 12.03 -34.87 0.17
C GLY A 810 12.21 -35.24 -1.31
N LYS A 811 13.24 -34.63 -1.92
CA LYS A 811 14.00 -35.04 -3.12
C LYS A 811 13.22 -35.65 -4.30
N ASP A 812 13.10 -34.87 -5.38
CA ASP A 812 13.52 -35.24 -6.73
C ASP A 812 13.09 -34.14 -7.72
N ALA A 813 14.04 -33.34 -8.21
CA ALA A 813 13.99 -32.61 -9.48
C ALA A 813 15.35 -31.95 -9.76
N ASP A 814 16.37 -32.76 -10.07
CA ASP A 814 17.45 -32.32 -10.94
C ASP A 814 16.91 -32.37 -12.39
N GLU A 815 16.80 -31.21 -13.04
CA GLU A 815 17.03 -30.97 -14.48
C GLU A 815 16.49 -29.57 -14.84
N TRP A 816 17.37 -28.57 -14.76
CA TRP A 816 17.22 -27.33 -15.53
C TRP A 816 18.41 -27.27 -16.50
N GLU A 817 18.16 -27.66 -17.74
CA GLU A 817 19.05 -27.33 -18.85
C GLU A 817 18.95 -25.83 -19.14
N SER A 818 20.13 -25.22 -19.18
CA SER A 818 20.43 -23.91 -19.73
C SER A 818 19.84 -23.69 -21.13
N PHE A 819 19.26 -22.53 -21.37
CA PHE A 819 19.26 -21.93 -22.70
C PHE A 819 19.64 -20.45 -22.60
N ASP A 820 20.90 -20.20 -22.95
CA ASP A 820 21.35 -18.96 -23.57
C ASP A 820 20.67 -18.82 -24.94
N GLU A 821 19.93 -17.74 -25.16
CA GLU A 821 19.99 -16.82 -26.32
C GLU A 821 19.05 -15.62 -26.16
#